data_AF-A0A5P1A142-F1
#
_entry.id   AF-A0A5P1A142-F1
#
_cell.length_a   1.000
_cell.length_b   1.000
_cell.length_c   1.000
_cell.angle_alpha   90.00
_cell.angle_beta   90.00
_cell.angle_gamma   90.00
#
_symmetry.space_group_name_H-M   'P 1'
#
loop_
_entity.id
_entity.type
_entity.pdbx_description
1 polymer ?
#
loop_
_entity_poly.entity_id
_entity_poly.type
_entity_poly.pdbx_seq_one_letter_code
_entity_poly.pdbx_strand_id
1 'polypeptide(L)'
;YTFGDYRDLCMNKNIGNDVSNVESKIEGVFSKADGTSSSNLSREVWWKKHGPKIWEGMLCALPGTENFKNKADYKNPPEDFAKQPQFLRWLTEWYDDYCHTRQKYLTRVESTCKLNDQSQCAAECNNKCDEYKKYMEGKKKEWDAQYKYYKEQRNKKEVVNDSKGIIVKDYVLANAKEYLKKKFTAICVTSSGKAQNSATEEVKKNIELLSEGQYYDAKEHCGCTKFIHDDKYSKISGRSNCCGLNSDAKKNKIKWRNSDEKDYAFLKERNLSGDVFFPSRRLGICFRGLDGYYRYPEVKDKDTLRKTLMEVAATEGYNLGQYYKEKKKANKEAYRYSYEVRPYSAMKYSFYDLRDIILGYDNLEDNSTTTEKNLKEIFKNESKEDSQGRQTFWNNNKDCVWEAMKCGYKKSGETIPDEFKNMPSDSDYPIGSNRDEGTAYQFLRWFAEWGEDFCKHKEKELEKLVGACNDYNCGDNENKKKKCTSACTQYKQFISEWKPQYEKQIKKYGEHKDKIYSRHPMVKEAKDAQEYLDKQLQKSCNSGGKCDCMNKKSTSNGNNMPESLDDTPSEYKKKCNCPLPHKKPEAPLARAAAPPASTKKKTPSRKTQPSQPAREMQADEPASPSRRASLKEKAVASKKEEKTARPTKPPKKVEQPPTGIRAPTRTPRAAPQARTRRSTPTTTASDVATMVKAILSNEPDSRGGIEGCNPKTYGQYPKWSCIVGKSKENENGICMPPRRKKLCINNIQYLNYETVNKREKDIKEAFIKCAAIETHFAWHRYKEDNKKAEDELKKGTIPDEFKRIMYYTYGDYKDMFFGTDIANDKKIITITNSVTTILNENNKKKQDKKKDEELRKIFWEENKKFIWEGMIYGLTYHLKDENEKKKIKDNYQYNDMTKLTPSLEEFVKRPQFLRWFTEWAEEFCNERKEQLKKLEAGCKEYECNGSDDGKTQECAEACVTYQAFIKKWKTQYEVQREKFKKDKDNKKYKDYPSTERDIEKATCAHEYLNMKLKEFCGNKDCSCMEKPSSQLPKITSPLTIF
;
A
#
# COMPACT_ATOMS: atom_id res chain seq x y z
N TYR A 1 -41.96 -31.11 -20.72
CA TYR A 1 -42.63 -30.46 -19.58
C TYR A 1 -44.15 -30.46 -19.77
N THR A 2 -44.67 -29.72 -20.75
CA THR A 2 -46.10 -29.51 -21.11
C THR A 2 -47.10 -30.65 -20.84
N PHE A 3 -46.76 -31.92 -21.08
CA PHE A 3 -47.64 -33.07 -20.80
C PHE A 3 -48.01 -33.16 -19.30
N GLY A 4 -47.08 -32.86 -18.40
CA GLY A 4 -47.34 -32.78 -16.96
C GLY A 4 -48.16 -31.57 -16.56
N ASP A 5 -48.12 -30.49 -17.35
CA ASP A 5 -48.90 -29.29 -17.07
C ASP A 5 -50.35 -29.47 -17.53
N TYR A 6 -50.59 -30.11 -18.67
CA TYR A 6 -51.94 -30.61 -19.04
C TYR A 6 -52.50 -31.60 -18.02
N ARG A 7 -51.66 -32.48 -17.46
CA ARG A 7 -52.05 -33.37 -16.36
C ARG A 7 -52.51 -32.56 -15.15
N ASP A 8 -51.72 -31.62 -14.68
CA ASP A 8 -52.04 -30.89 -13.44
C ASP A 8 -53.25 -29.95 -13.61
N LEU A 9 -53.43 -29.34 -14.79
CA LEU A 9 -54.66 -28.61 -15.15
C LEU A 9 -55.91 -29.51 -15.08
N CYS A 10 -55.83 -30.71 -15.66
CA CYS A 10 -56.94 -31.68 -15.57
C CYS A 10 -57.21 -32.11 -14.12
N MET A 11 -56.15 -32.31 -13.33
CA MET A 11 -56.19 -32.82 -11.95
C MET A 11 -56.53 -31.76 -10.88
N ASN A 12 -56.68 -30.48 -11.24
CA ASN A 12 -56.79 -29.33 -10.33
C ASN A 12 -55.52 -29.05 -9.47
N LYS A 13 -54.36 -29.53 -9.94
CA LYS A 13 -53.05 -29.47 -9.24
C LYS A 13 -52.13 -28.36 -9.79
N ASN A 14 -52.70 -27.44 -10.56
CA ASN A 14 -51.99 -26.29 -11.13
C ASN A 14 -51.75 -25.19 -10.07
N ILE A 15 -50.55 -24.62 -10.09
CA ILE A 15 -50.10 -23.60 -9.11
C ILE A 15 -50.16 -22.16 -9.66
N GLY A 16 -50.45 -22.00 -10.96
CA GLY A 16 -50.76 -20.70 -11.57
C GLY A 16 -52.17 -20.20 -11.24
N ASN A 17 -52.49 -18.99 -11.69
CA ASN A 17 -53.82 -18.37 -11.57
C ASN A 17 -54.31 -17.70 -12.88
N ASP A 18 -53.42 -17.63 -13.87
CA ASP A 18 -53.59 -17.13 -15.25
C ASP A 18 -54.60 -17.94 -16.07
N VAL A 19 -54.84 -19.20 -15.67
CA VAL A 19 -55.71 -20.18 -16.33
C VAL A 19 -56.99 -20.49 -15.56
N SER A 20 -57.34 -19.70 -14.55
CA SER A 20 -58.54 -19.88 -13.70
C SER A 20 -59.87 -20.04 -14.47
N ASN A 21 -60.03 -19.31 -15.58
CA ASN A 21 -61.18 -19.47 -16.51
C ASN A 21 -61.23 -20.83 -17.23
N VAL A 22 -60.10 -21.52 -17.37
CA VAL A 22 -59.99 -22.87 -17.92
C VAL A 22 -60.24 -23.90 -16.82
N GLU A 23 -59.64 -23.70 -15.64
CA GLU A 23 -59.84 -24.55 -14.46
C GLU A 23 -61.33 -24.65 -14.08
N SER A 24 -62.05 -23.52 -14.03
CA SER A 24 -63.50 -23.46 -13.77
C SER A 24 -64.34 -24.17 -14.86
N LYS A 25 -63.92 -24.10 -16.14
CA LYS A 25 -64.59 -24.84 -17.23
C LYS A 25 -64.35 -26.34 -17.14
N ILE A 26 -63.15 -26.77 -16.79
CA ILE A 26 -62.82 -28.19 -16.57
C ILE A 26 -63.63 -28.72 -15.37
N GLU A 27 -63.68 -27.96 -14.28
CA GLU A 27 -64.49 -28.29 -13.10
C GLU A 27 -65.98 -28.42 -13.46
N GLY A 28 -66.54 -27.45 -14.20
CA GLY A 28 -67.91 -27.49 -14.69
C GLY A 28 -68.23 -28.61 -15.69
N VAL A 29 -67.22 -29.33 -16.22
CA VAL A 29 -67.41 -30.57 -16.99
C VAL A 29 -67.49 -31.77 -16.04
N PHE A 30 -66.58 -31.88 -15.08
CA PHE A 30 -66.58 -32.99 -14.11
C PHE A 30 -67.80 -32.93 -13.16
N SER A 31 -68.15 -31.75 -12.64
CA SER A 31 -69.31 -31.56 -11.74
C SER A 31 -70.68 -31.75 -12.41
N LYS A 32 -70.75 -31.85 -13.75
CA LYS A 32 -72.00 -32.16 -14.47
C LYS A 32 -72.22 -33.67 -14.67
N ALA A 33 -71.24 -34.51 -14.34
CA ALA A 33 -71.34 -35.96 -14.49
C ALA A 33 -72.22 -36.62 -13.41
N ASP A 34 -72.33 -36.01 -12.22
CA ASP A 34 -73.00 -36.60 -11.05
C ASP A 34 -74.54 -36.60 -11.13
N GLY A 35 -75.13 -36.02 -12.18
CA GLY A 35 -76.59 -35.86 -12.29
C GLY A 35 -77.38 -37.16 -12.49
N THR A 36 -76.87 -38.10 -13.30
CA THR A 36 -77.51 -39.40 -13.59
C THR A 36 -76.49 -40.39 -14.18
N SER A 37 -76.68 -41.70 -13.92
CA SER A 37 -75.97 -42.83 -14.56
C SER A 37 -74.51 -43.12 -14.15
N SER A 38 -74.38 -43.78 -12.99
CA SER A 38 -73.37 -44.82 -12.67
C SER A 38 -72.02 -44.79 -13.41
N SER A 39 -71.23 -43.73 -13.27
CA SER A 39 -69.78 -43.82 -13.50
C SER A 39 -68.99 -42.91 -12.57
N ASN A 40 -68.13 -43.49 -11.72
CA ASN A 40 -67.22 -42.76 -10.83
C ASN A 40 -66.05 -42.17 -11.64
N LEU A 41 -66.35 -41.21 -12.51
CA LEU A 41 -65.43 -40.69 -13.51
C LEU A 41 -64.56 -39.55 -12.95
N SER A 42 -63.83 -39.87 -11.87
CA SER A 42 -62.90 -38.93 -11.23
C SER A 42 -61.85 -38.42 -12.23
N ARG A 43 -61.33 -37.21 -11.99
CA ARG A 43 -60.25 -36.59 -12.79
C ARG A 43 -59.07 -37.56 -12.99
N GLU A 44 -58.76 -38.39 -11.99
CA GLU A 44 -57.68 -39.39 -12.03
C GLU A 44 -58.02 -40.59 -12.92
N VAL A 45 -59.25 -41.11 -12.88
CA VAL A 45 -59.74 -42.17 -13.78
C VAL A 45 -59.79 -41.66 -15.23
N TRP A 46 -60.25 -40.43 -15.45
CA TRP A 46 -60.25 -39.80 -16.76
C TRP A 46 -58.83 -39.66 -17.32
N TRP A 47 -57.90 -39.09 -16.56
CA TRP A 47 -56.52 -38.95 -17.01
C TRP A 47 -55.85 -40.30 -17.32
N LYS A 48 -56.04 -41.31 -16.46
CA LYS A 48 -55.49 -42.66 -16.69
C LYS A 48 -56.01 -43.29 -18.00
N LYS A 49 -57.24 -42.95 -18.43
CA LYS A 49 -57.86 -43.42 -19.68
C LYS A 49 -57.45 -42.60 -20.92
N HIS A 50 -57.23 -41.30 -20.77
CA HIS A 50 -57.06 -40.37 -21.89
C HIS A 50 -55.64 -39.81 -22.08
N GLY A 51 -54.83 -39.73 -21.02
CA GLY A 51 -53.43 -39.27 -21.03
C GLY A 51 -52.55 -39.91 -22.12
N PRO A 52 -52.56 -41.26 -22.33
CA PRO A 52 -51.79 -41.88 -23.40
C PRO A 52 -52.15 -41.38 -24.80
N LYS A 53 -53.43 -41.08 -25.06
CA LYS A 53 -53.90 -40.52 -26.34
C LYS A 53 -53.55 -39.03 -26.49
N ILE A 54 -53.54 -38.29 -25.39
CA ILE A 54 -53.05 -36.90 -25.36
C ILE A 54 -51.56 -36.86 -25.73
N TRP A 55 -50.75 -37.77 -25.18
CA TRP A 55 -49.34 -37.91 -25.53
C TRP A 55 -49.14 -38.28 -27.01
N GLU A 56 -49.89 -39.26 -27.53
CA GLU A 56 -49.86 -39.62 -28.95
C GLU A 56 -50.21 -38.43 -29.86
N GLY A 57 -51.23 -37.66 -29.51
CA GLY A 57 -51.62 -36.43 -30.23
C GLY A 57 -50.53 -35.34 -30.19
N MET A 58 -49.91 -35.13 -29.02
CA MET A 58 -48.76 -34.22 -28.88
C MET A 58 -47.57 -34.64 -29.74
N LEU A 59 -47.26 -35.93 -29.81
CA LEU A 59 -46.19 -36.43 -30.68
C LEU A 59 -46.53 -36.25 -32.16
N CYS A 60 -47.78 -36.47 -32.58
CA CYS A 60 -48.21 -36.30 -33.97
C CYS A 60 -48.09 -34.85 -34.48
N ALA A 61 -48.05 -33.85 -33.60
CA ALA A 61 -47.88 -32.44 -33.96
C ALA A 61 -46.41 -32.01 -34.18
N LEU A 62 -45.43 -32.89 -33.94
CA LEU A 62 -44.01 -32.56 -34.07
C LEU A 62 -43.52 -32.71 -35.54
N PRO A 63 -42.75 -31.75 -36.08
CA PRO A 63 -42.11 -31.88 -37.40
C PRO A 63 -41.10 -33.05 -37.46
N GLY A 64 -41.05 -33.79 -38.57
CA GLY A 64 -40.09 -34.89 -38.77
C GLY A 64 -40.43 -36.18 -38.01
N THR A 65 -41.72 -36.48 -37.87
CA THR A 65 -42.30 -37.33 -36.82
C THR A 65 -41.99 -38.84 -36.90
N GLU A 66 -41.70 -39.36 -38.10
CA GLU A 66 -41.50 -40.81 -38.34
C GLU A 66 -40.35 -41.39 -37.51
N ASN A 67 -39.31 -40.59 -37.25
CA ASN A 67 -38.14 -40.95 -36.46
C ASN A 67 -38.30 -40.78 -34.94
N PHE A 68 -39.47 -40.31 -34.46
CA PHE A 68 -39.73 -40.13 -33.01
C PHE A 68 -40.69 -41.17 -32.44
N LYS A 69 -41.76 -41.55 -33.16
CA LYS A 69 -42.70 -42.59 -32.72
C LYS A 69 -42.03 -43.94 -32.45
N ASN A 70 -40.91 -44.21 -33.13
CA ASN A 70 -40.14 -45.45 -33.03
C ASN A 70 -39.01 -45.43 -31.98
N LYS A 71 -38.77 -44.30 -31.30
CA LYS A 71 -37.77 -44.22 -30.22
C LYS A 71 -38.34 -44.73 -28.90
N ALA A 72 -37.58 -45.57 -28.20
CA ALA A 72 -38.00 -46.19 -26.95
C ALA A 72 -38.49 -45.18 -25.91
N ASP A 73 -37.78 -44.05 -25.76
CA ASP A 73 -38.07 -42.99 -24.77
C ASP A 73 -39.42 -42.28 -24.99
N TYR A 74 -39.98 -42.36 -26.20
CA TYR A 74 -41.21 -41.67 -26.60
C TYR A 74 -42.41 -42.61 -26.72
N LYS A 75 -42.18 -43.93 -26.72
CA LYS A 75 -43.19 -44.99 -26.91
C LYS A 75 -44.29 -45.00 -25.82
N ASN A 76 -43.98 -44.49 -24.63
CA ASN A 76 -44.91 -44.38 -23.50
C ASN A 76 -45.02 -42.90 -23.05
N PRO A 77 -46.17 -42.46 -22.50
CA PRO A 77 -46.26 -41.14 -21.87
C PRO A 77 -45.33 -41.04 -20.65
N PRO A 78 -44.66 -39.90 -20.41
CA PRO A 78 -43.70 -39.72 -19.33
C PRO A 78 -44.38 -39.50 -17.96
N GLU A 79 -45.23 -40.44 -17.54
CA GLU A 79 -46.09 -40.34 -16.35
C GLU A 79 -45.31 -40.14 -15.04
N ASP A 80 -44.18 -40.82 -14.83
CA ASP A 80 -43.37 -40.65 -13.60
C ASP A 80 -42.54 -39.35 -13.59
N PHE A 81 -42.44 -38.67 -14.73
CA PHE A 81 -42.03 -37.28 -14.79
C PHE A 81 -43.20 -36.34 -14.51
N ALA A 82 -44.35 -36.58 -15.14
CA ALA A 82 -45.57 -35.79 -15.00
C ALA A 82 -46.16 -35.81 -13.57
N LYS A 83 -45.94 -36.87 -12.79
CA LYS A 83 -46.34 -36.99 -11.38
C LYS A 83 -45.58 -36.06 -10.42
N GLN A 84 -44.40 -35.57 -10.81
CA GLN A 84 -43.58 -34.72 -9.94
C GLN A 84 -44.21 -33.33 -9.79
N PRO A 85 -44.14 -32.68 -8.61
CA PRO A 85 -44.74 -31.36 -8.39
C PRO A 85 -44.38 -30.34 -9.47
N GLN A 86 -45.38 -29.58 -9.93
CA GLN A 86 -45.26 -28.66 -11.08
C GLN A 86 -44.06 -27.73 -10.99
N PHE A 87 -43.85 -27.06 -9.85
CA PHE A 87 -42.69 -26.21 -9.61
C PHE A 87 -41.35 -26.93 -9.80
N LEU A 88 -41.23 -28.20 -9.40
CA LEU A 88 -39.99 -28.98 -9.54
C LEU A 88 -39.72 -29.33 -11.02
N ARG A 89 -40.77 -29.52 -11.83
CA ARG A 89 -40.64 -29.66 -13.29
C ARG A 89 -40.19 -28.33 -13.92
N TRP A 90 -40.83 -27.21 -13.58
CA TRP A 90 -40.47 -25.87 -14.09
C TRP A 90 -39.07 -25.44 -13.65
N LEU A 91 -38.63 -25.74 -12.43
CA LEU A 91 -37.25 -25.52 -11.96
C LEU A 91 -36.23 -26.32 -12.79
N THR A 92 -36.60 -27.52 -13.24
CA THR A 92 -35.77 -28.35 -14.14
C THR A 92 -35.71 -27.73 -15.54
N GLU A 93 -36.86 -27.37 -16.11
CA GLU A 93 -36.99 -26.69 -17.42
C GLU A 93 -36.24 -25.36 -17.48
N TRP A 94 -36.37 -24.55 -16.43
CA TRP A 94 -35.71 -23.26 -16.29
C TRP A 94 -34.18 -23.40 -16.27
N TYR A 95 -33.65 -24.42 -15.59
CA TYR A 95 -32.21 -24.68 -15.58
C TYR A 95 -31.72 -25.13 -16.97
N ASP A 96 -32.52 -25.93 -17.68
CA ASP A 96 -32.20 -26.44 -19.02
C ASP A 96 -32.09 -25.29 -20.05
N ASP A 97 -33.09 -24.39 -20.11
CA ASP A 97 -33.02 -23.13 -20.87
C ASP A 97 -31.83 -22.29 -20.41
N TYR A 98 -31.69 -22.04 -19.10
CA TYR A 98 -30.60 -21.24 -18.57
C TYR A 98 -29.24 -21.74 -19.07
N CYS A 99 -29.00 -23.05 -19.01
CA CYS A 99 -27.74 -23.67 -19.41
C CYS A 99 -27.48 -23.52 -20.92
N HIS A 100 -28.46 -23.86 -21.77
CA HIS A 100 -28.32 -23.79 -23.22
C HIS A 100 -28.25 -22.34 -23.74
N THR A 101 -29.12 -21.46 -23.24
CA THR A 101 -29.15 -20.05 -23.62
C THR A 101 -27.91 -19.30 -23.11
N ARG A 102 -27.35 -19.65 -21.93
CA ARG A 102 -26.07 -19.12 -21.46
C ARG A 102 -24.94 -19.42 -22.45
N GLN A 103 -24.75 -20.67 -22.82
CA GLN A 103 -23.69 -21.08 -23.77
C GLN A 103 -23.83 -20.35 -25.12
N LYS A 104 -25.06 -20.19 -25.62
CA LYS A 104 -25.37 -19.44 -26.85
C LYS A 104 -24.94 -17.97 -26.79
N TYR A 105 -24.99 -17.31 -25.62
CA TYR A 105 -24.43 -15.97 -25.45
C TYR A 105 -22.91 -15.96 -25.24
N LEU A 106 -22.36 -16.93 -24.49
CA LEU A 106 -20.92 -17.05 -24.27
C LEU A 106 -20.17 -17.22 -25.60
N THR A 107 -20.59 -18.15 -26.47
CA THR A 107 -19.96 -18.37 -27.78
C THR A 107 -20.05 -17.15 -28.71
N ARG A 108 -21.09 -16.31 -28.58
CA ARG A 108 -21.16 -15.02 -29.29
C ARG A 108 -20.10 -14.03 -28.78
N VAL A 109 -19.90 -13.97 -27.46
CA VAL A 109 -18.82 -13.16 -26.87
C VAL A 109 -17.46 -13.69 -27.32
N GLU A 110 -17.20 -14.99 -27.22
CA GLU A 110 -15.91 -15.61 -27.58
C GLU A 110 -15.53 -15.37 -29.04
N SER A 111 -16.51 -15.45 -29.96
CA SER A 111 -16.28 -15.27 -31.41
C SER A 111 -16.12 -13.80 -31.84
N THR A 112 -16.83 -12.85 -31.21
CA THR A 112 -16.68 -11.40 -31.47
C THR A 112 -15.47 -10.79 -30.74
N CYS A 113 -15.18 -11.22 -29.51
CA CYS A 113 -14.15 -10.63 -28.63
C CYS A 113 -12.84 -11.45 -28.62
N LYS A 114 -12.19 -11.62 -29.77
CA LYS A 114 -10.98 -12.47 -29.89
C LYS A 114 -9.84 -12.01 -28.98
N LEU A 115 -9.18 -12.90 -28.25
CA LEU A 115 -8.15 -12.51 -27.27
C LEU A 115 -6.86 -12.00 -27.93
N ASN A 116 -6.29 -10.92 -27.37
CA ASN A 116 -5.14 -10.16 -27.86
C ASN A 116 -5.35 -9.44 -29.23
N ASP A 117 -6.55 -9.44 -29.77
CA ASP A 117 -6.95 -8.79 -31.03
C ASP A 117 -7.50 -7.34 -30.80
N GLN A 118 -7.55 -6.51 -31.83
CA GLN A 118 -8.15 -5.16 -31.77
C GLN A 118 -9.66 -5.22 -31.45
N SER A 119 -10.35 -6.26 -31.95
CA SER A 119 -11.77 -6.54 -31.70
C SER A 119 -12.16 -6.64 -30.22
N GLN A 120 -11.21 -6.91 -29.30
CA GLN A 120 -11.43 -6.90 -27.84
C GLN A 120 -12.07 -5.61 -27.31
N CYS A 121 -11.91 -4.48 -28.00
CA CYS A 121 -12.34 -3.16 -27.55
C CYS A 121 -13.33 -2.49 -28.51
N ALA A 122 -13.62 -3.14 -29.65
CA ALA A 122 -14.59 -2.66 -30.60
C ALA A 122 -15.98 -2.56 -29.97
N ALA A 123 -16.79 -1.60 -30.43
CA ALA A 123 -18.15 -1.39 -29.93
C ALA A 123 -19.01 -2.67 -30.02
N GLU A 124 -18.83 -3.50 -31.05
CA GLU A 124 -19.53 -4.77 -31.19
C GLU A 124 -19.21 -5.76 -30.06
N CYS A 125 -17.93 -5.94 -29.72
CA CYS A 125 -17.52 -6.78 -28.58
C CYS A 125 -18.12 -6.27 -27.26
N ASN A 126 -18.02 -4.97 -27.01
CA ASN A 126 -18.59 -4.37 -25.79
C ASN A 126 -20.12 -4.55 -25.74
N ASN A 127 -20.82 -4.44 -26.87
CA ASN A 127 -22.25 -4.73 -26.98
C ASN A 127 -22.58 -6.20 -26.65
N LYS A 128 -21.80 -7.17 -27.16
CA LYS A 128 -22.00 -8.60 -26.84
C LYS A 128 -21.71 -8.93 -25.38
N CYS A 129 -20.71 -8.28 -24.79
CA CYS A 129 -20.43 -8.36 -23.36
C CYS A 129 -21.60 -7.84 -22.51
N ASP A 130 -22.22 -6.72 -22.89
CA ASP A 130 -23.35 -6.16 -22.16
C ASP A 130 -24.69 -6.87 -22.44
N GLU A 131 -24.89 -7.45 -23.63
CA GLU A 131 -25.97 -8.42 -23.90
C GLU A 131 -25.88 -9.61 -22.92
N TYR A 132 -24.71 -10.24 -22.83
CA TYR A 132 -24.51 -11.40 -21.97
C TYR A 132 -24.65 -11.06 -20.48
N LYS A 133 -24.06 -9.93 -20.05
CA LYS A 133 -24.19 -9.42 -18.68
C LYS A 133 -25.66 -9.21 -18.29
N LYS A 134 -26.46 -8.56 -19.15
CA LYS A 134 -27.90 -8.33 -18.90
C LYS A 134 -28.68 -9.63 -18.77
N TYR A 135 -28.41 -10.61 -19.64
CA TYR A 135 -29.01 -11.95 -19.57
C TYR A 135 -28.72 -12.63 -18.23
N MET A 136 -27.46 -12.68 -17.81
CA MET A 136 -27.05 -13.30 -16.54
C MET A 136 -27.59 -12.54 -15.30
N GLU A 137 -27.65 -11.21 -15.34
CA GLU A 137 -28.27 -10.38 -14.29
C GLU A 137 -29.80 -10.58 -14.20
N GLY A 138 -30.46 -10.99 -15.29
CA GLY A 138 -31.85 -11.44 -15.30
C GLY A 138 -32.01 -12.82 -14.66
N LYS A 139 -31.29 -13.82 -15.20
CA LYS A 139 -31.31 -15.22 -14.71
C LYS A 139 -30.93 -15.34 -13.23
N LYS A 140 -30.08 -14.45 -12.71
CA LYS A 140 -29.81 -14.37 -11.27
C LYS A 140 -31.09 -14.12 -10.44
N LYS A 141 -31.92 -13.16 -10.84
CA LYS A 141 -33.14 -12.77 -10.10
C LYS A 141 -34.17 -13.91 -10.11
N GLU A 142 -34.30 -14.58 -11.26
CA GLU A 142 -35.14 -15.77 -11.43
C GLU A 142 -34.67 -16.90 -10.50
N TRP A 143 -33.37 -17.18 -10.46
CA TRP A 143 -32.77 -18.17 -9.57
C TRP A 143 -32.97 -17.85 -8.08
N ASP A 144 -32.64 -16.62 -7.66
CA ASP A 144 -32.72 -16.22 -6.25
C ASP A 144 -34.18 -16.34 -5.72
N ALA A 145 -35.19 -16.09 -6.58
CA ALA A 145 -36.61 -16.31 -6.29
C ALA A 145 -36.99 -17.81 -6.23
N GLN A 146 -36.55 -18.62 -7.20
CA GLN A 146 -36.82 -20.07 -7.22
C GLN A 146 -36.17 -20.80 -6.04
N TYR A 147 -34.94 -20.42 -5.67
CA TYR A 147 -34.23 -20.95 -4.50
C TYR A 147 -34.97 -20.64 -3.19
N LYS A 148 -35.51 -19.42 -3.06
CA LYS A 148 -36.39 -19.03 -1.94
C LYS A 148 -37.66 -19.87 -1.91
N TYR A 149 -38.37 -20.00 -3.03
CA TYR A 149 -39.61 -20.79 -3.10
C TYR A 149 -39.39 -22.27 -2.74
N TYR A 150 -38.31 -22.90 -3.23
CA TYR A 150 -37.95 -24.27 -2.85
C TYR A 150 -37.76 -24.42 -1.34
N LYS A 151 -37.04 -23.48 -0.71
CA LYS A 151 -36.83 -23.47 0.75
C LYS A 151 -38.16 -23.30 1.50
N GLU A 152 -39.06 -22.46 1.00
CA GLU A 152 -40.39 -22.22 1.58
C GLU A 152 -41.28 -23.46 1.51
N GLN A 153 -41.33 -24.18 0.37
CA GLN A 153 -42.07 -25.44 0.29
C GLN A 153 -41.47 -26.53 1.19
N ARG A 154 -40.15 -26.65 1.25
CA ARG A 154 -39.44 -27.61 2.10
C ARG A 154 -39.67 -27.38 3.60
N ASN A 155 -39.89 -26.13 4.02
CA ASN A 155 -40.03 -25.75 5.42
C ASN A 155 -41.47 -25.89 5.97
N LYS A 156 -42.47 -26.26 5.16
CA LYS A 156 -43.84 -26.51 5.62
C LYS A 156 -43.86 -27.76 6.52
N LYS A 157 -44.19 -27.58 7.81
CA LYS A 157 -44.10 -28.64 8.83
C LYS A 157 -45.26 -29.64 8.85
N GLU A 158 -46.34 -29.40 8.11
CA GLU A 158 -47.54 -30.24 8.12
C GLU A 158 -47.77 -30.94 6.78
N VAL A 159 -48.33 -32.14 6.83
CA VAL A 159 -48.84 -32.85 5.65
C VAL A 159 -50.19 -32.26 5.27
N VAL A 160 -50.17 -31.04 4.74
CA VAL A 160 -51.36 -30.44 4.13
C VAL A 160 -51.57 -31.12 2.78
N ASN A 161 -52.45 -32.11 2.74
CA ASN A 161 -52.99 -32.64 1.49
C ASN A 161 -53.99 -31.61 0.93
N ASP A 162 -53.48 -30.45 0.50
CA ASP A 162 -54.30 -29.43 -0.15
C ASP A 162 -54.85 -29.96 -1.48
N SER A 163 -55.93 -29.36 -1.96
CA SER A 163 -56.57 -29.74 -3.22
C SER A 163 -55.67 -29.51 -4.46
N LYS A 164 -54.44 -28.99 -4.26
CA LYS A 164 -53.45 -28.69 -5.30
C LYS A 164 -52.24 -29.64 -5.29
N GLY A 165 -52.07 -30.49 -4.26
CA GLY A 165 -51.20 -31.65 -4.26
C GLY A 165 -49.72 -31.42 -3.90
N ILE A 166 -49.38 -30.46 -3.03
CA ILE A 166 -47.98 -30.22 -2.62
C ILE A 166 -47.54 -31.23 -1.53
N ILE A 167 -46.91 -32.34 -1.93
CA ILE A 167 -46.35 -33.32 -0.98
C ILE A 167 -44.92 -32.94 -0.56
N VAL A 168 -44.71 -32.64 0.72
CA VAL A 168 -43.38 -32.29 1.29
C VAL A 168 -42.32 -33.38 1.05
N LYS A 169 -42.75 -34.65 0.88
CA LYS A 169 -41.90 -35.81 0.54
C LYS A 169 -41.17 -35.69 -0.81
N ASP A 170 -41.58 -34.80 -1.71
CA ASP A 170 -40.87 -34.54 -2.97
C ASP A 170 -39.73 -33.50 -2.81
N TYR A 171 -39.76 -32.71 -1.73
CA TYR A 171 -38.77 -31.66 -1.40
C TYR A 171 -37.71 -32.15 -0.40
N VAL A 172 -37.37 -33.45 -0.46
CA VAL A 172 -36.45 -34.14 0.48
C VAL A 172 -34.99 -33.67 0.42
N LEU A 173 -34.56 -32.99 -0.65
CA LEU A 173 -33.16 -32.55 -0.82
C LEU A 173 -32.92 -31.21 -0.13
N ALA A 174 -31.68 -30.95 0.28
CA ALA A 174 -31.36 -29.84 1.18
C ALA A 174 -31.80 -28.45 0.66
N ASN A 175 -31.78 -28.26 -0.66
CA ASN A 175 -32.15 -27.03 -1.36
C ASN A 175 -32.29 -27.27 -2.89
N ALA A 176 -32.72 -26.24 -3.64
CA ALA A 176 -32.92 -26.33 -5.09
C ALA A 176 -31.65 -26.69 -5.88
N LYS A 177 -30.46 -26.31 -5.40
CA LYS A 177 -29.18 -26.64 -6.06
C LYS A 177 -28.87 -28.14 -5.93
N GLU A 178 -29.08 -28.73 -4.75
CA GLU A 178 -28.97 -30.17 -4.56
C GLU A 178 -30.06 -30.96 -5.31
N TYR A 179 -31.24 -30.38 -5.50
CA TYR A 179 -32.28 -30.92 -6.40
C TYR A 179 -31.79 -30.98 -7.85
N LEU A 180 -31.33 -29.86 -8.43
CA LEU A 180 -30.82 -29.83 -9.81
C LEU A 180 -29.62 -30.77 -10.00
N LYS A 181 -28.68 -30.79 -9.03
CA LYS A 181 -27.51 -31.69 -9.02
C LYS A 181 -27.85 -33.17 -9.06
N LYS A 182 -29.01 -33.58 -8.52
CA LYS A 182 -29.50 -34.97 -8.58
C LYS A 182 -30.29 -35.25 -9.88
N LYS A 183 -30.90 -34.23 -10.48
CA LYS A 183 -31.75 -34.36 -11.68
C LYS A 183 -30.95 -34.41 -12.98
N PHE A 184 -29.91 -33.58 -13.11
CA PHE A 184 -29.09 -33.50 -14.32
C PHE A 184 -27.86 -34.41 -14.24
N THR A 185 -27.87 -35.47 -15.04
CA THR A 185 -26.79 -36.47 -15.16
C THR A 185 -25.92 -36.28 -16.41
N ALA A 186 -26.27 -35.35 -17.30
CA ALA A 186 -25.50 -34.96 -18.49
C ALA A 186 -24.92 -33.54 -18.38
N ILE A 187 -23.77 -33.30 -19.04
CA ILE A 187 -23.15 -31.97 -19.16
C ILE A 187 -23.93 -31.16 -20.20
N CYS A 188 -24.17 -29.87 -19.97
CA CYS A 188 -24.78 -28.97 -20.95
C CYS A 188 -23.83 -28.71 -22.14
N VAL A 189 -23.84 -29.58 -23.17
CA VAL A 189 -22.93 -29.50 -24.32
C VAL A 189 -23.71 -29.41 -25.64
N THR A 190 -23.37 -28.41 -26.44
CA THR A 190 -23.80 -28.27 -27.84
C THR A 190 -22.97 -29.15 -28.76
N SER A 191 -23.50 -30.30 -29.17
CA SER A 191 -23.13 -31.10 -30.36
C SER A 191 -21.68 -31.60 -30.53
N SER A 192 -20.68 -31.12 -29.79
CA SER A 192 -19.26 -31.48 -29.93
C SER A 192 -18.80 -32.36 -28.76
N GLY A 193 -18.74 -33.67 -29.00
CA GLY A 193 -18.49 -34.67 -27.97
C GLY A 193 -17.09 -34.63 -27.36
N LYS A 194 -16.87 -33.82 -26.31
CA LYS A 194 -15.76 -33.95 -25.36
C LYS A 194 -16.28 -33.92 -23.93
N ALA A 195 -16.41 -35.10 -23.32
CA ALA A 195 -16.88 -35.25 -21.94
C ALA A 195 -15.70 -35.25 -20.95
N GLN A 196 -15.52 -34.15 -20.22
CA GLN A 196 -14.64 -34.10 -19.04
C GLN A 196 -15.25 -33.23 -17.93
N ASN A 197 -16.25 -33.79 -17.23
CA ASN A 197 -16.65 -33.49 -15.85
C ASN A 197 -17.84 -34.38 -15.47
N SER A 198 -18.11 -34.57 -14.17
CA SER A 198 -19.42 -35.09 -13.76
C SER A 198 -20.48 -33.99 -13.88
N ALA A 199 -21.65 -34.32 -14.42
CA ALA A 199 -22.74 -33.36 -14.61
C ALA A 199 -23.15 -32.66 -13.30
N THR A 200 -23.10 -33.37 -12.18
CA THR A 200 -23.32 -32.88 -10.82
C THR A 200 -22.42 -31.69 -10.45
N GLU A 201 -21.16 -31.64 -10.92
CA GLU A 201 -20.26 -30.51 -10.68
C GLU A 201 -20.47 -29.39 -11.70
N GLU A 202 -20.88 -29.69 -12.94
CA GLU A 202 -21.23 -28.66 -13.93
C GLU A 202 -22.51 -27.89 -13.54
N VAL A 203 -23.54 -28.57 -13.01
CA VAL A 203 -24.74 -27.91 -12.43
C VAL A 203 -24.35 -26.98 -11.28
N LYS A 204 -23.51 -27.49 -10.37
CA LYS A 204 -23.02 -26.72 -9.22
C LYS A 204 -22.28 -25.47 -9.67
N LYS A 205 -21.36 -25.59 -10.63
CA LYS A 205 -20.62 -24.48 -11.26
C LYS A 205 -21.57 -23.48 -11.93
N ASN A 206 -22.52 -23.95 -12.74
CA ASN A 206 -23.42 -23.06 -13.49
C ASN A 206 -24.41 -22.31 -12.60
N ILE A 207 -24.78 -22.86 -11.44
CA ILE A 207 -25.51 -22.14 -10.38
C ILE A 207 -24.57 -21.22 -9.56
N GLU A 208 -23.33 -21.61 -9.32
CA GLU A 208 -22.32 -20.75 -8.64
C GLU A 208 -21.97 -19.51 -9.48
N LEU A 209 -21.93 -19.61 -10.82
CA LEU A 209 -21.77 -18.49 -11.74
C LEU A 209 -22.81 -17.38 -11.51
N LEU A 210 -24.07 -17.70 -11.20
CA LEU A 210 -25.11 -16.71 -10.87
C LEU A 210 -24.86 -15.95 -9.55
N SER A 211 -23.76 -16.24 -8.86
CA SER A 211 -23.28 -15.52 -7.67
C SER A 211 -21.89 -14.88 -7.88
N GLU A 212 -21.32 -14.96 -9.08
CA GLU A 212 -20.02 -14.35 -9.41
C GLU A 212 -20.13 -12.85 -9.80
N GLY A 213 -18.98 -12.24 -10.04
CA GLY A 213 -18.84 -10.81 -10.34
C GLY A 213 -19.08 -10.44 -11.80
N GLN A 214 -18.72 -9.21 -12.17
CA GLN A 214 -18.92 -8.68 -13.53
C GLN A 214 -18.42 -9.61 -14.63
N TYR A 215 -19.32 -9.86 -15.60
CA TYR A 215 -19.10 -10.67 -16.80
C TYR A 215 -18.81 -12.17 -16.54
N TYR A 216 -18.94 -12.66 -15.31
CA TYR A 216 -19.05 -14.10 -15.01
C TYR A 216 -17.89 -14.93 -15.59
N ASP A 217 -18.19 -16.02 -16.29
CA ASP A 217 -17.26 -16.84 -17.08
C ASP A 217 -16.69 -16.10 -18.31
N ALA A 218 -17.42 -15.16 -18.92
CA ALA A 218 -16.93 -14.30 -20.00
C ALA A 218 -15.93 -13.21 -19.54
N LYS A 219 -15.48 -13.21 -18.28
CA LYS A 219 -14.58 -12.21 -17.70
C LYS A 219 -13.24 -12.09 -18.44
N GLU A 220 -12.76 -13.12 -19.14
CA GLU A 220 -11.51 -13.04 -19.92
C GLU A 220 -11.68 -12.28 -21.26
N HIS A 221 -12.89 -12.22 -21.81
CA HIS A 221 -13.23 -11.49 -23.04
C HIS A 221 -13.81 -10.10 -22.77
N CYS A 222 -14.56 -9.96 -21.66
CA CYS A 222 -15.33 -8.76 -21.34
C CYS A 222 -14.77 -7.97 -20.14
N GLY A 223 -14.20 -8.66 -19.16
CA GLY A 223 -13.65 -8.05 -17.95
C GLY A 223 -12.22 -7.55 -18.12
N CYS A 224 -11.74 -6.79 -17.14
CA CYS A 224 -10.40 -6.18 -17.16
C CYS A 224 -9.23 -7.17 -17.25
N THR A 225 -9.48 -8.44 -16.97
CA THR A 225 -8.57 -9.57 -17.23
C THR A 225 -8.15 -9.70 -18.69
N LYS A 226 -8.94 -9.17 -19.65
CA LYS A 226 -8.57 -9.08 -21.08
C LYS A 226 -7.37 -8.18 -21.36
N PHE A 227 -7.03 -7.31 -20.41
CA PHE A 227 -5.87 -6.41 -20.43
C PHE A 227 -4.80 -6.82 -19.41
N ILE A 228 -5.20 -7.13 -18.18
CA ILE A 228 -4.28 -7.40 -17.06
C ILE A 228 -4.97 -8.23 -15.96
N HIS A 229 -4.33 -9.30 -15.51
CA HIS A 229 -4.84 -10.13 -14.41
C HIS A 229 -4.77 -9.42 -13.05
N ASP A 230 -5.70 -9.77 -12.16
CA ASP A 230 -5.95 -9.06 -10.90
C ASP A 230 -4.72 -9.04 -9.94
N ASP A 231 -3.82 -10.02 -10.05
CA ASP A 231 -2.58 -10.11 -9.27
C ASP A 231 -1.48 -9.17 -9.79
N LYS A 232 -1.43 -8.93 -11.12
CA LYS A 232 -0.38 -8.14 -11.78
C LYS A 232 -0.37 -6.68 -11.33
N TYR A 233 -1.54 -6.08 -11.05
CA TYR A 233 -1.62 -4.70 -10.54
C TYR A 233 -0.67 -4.47 -9.34
N SER A 234 -0.62 -5.41 -8.38
CA SER A 234 0.26 -5.35 -7.20
C SER A 234 1.75 -5.63 -7.47
N LYS A 235 2.06 -6.19 -8.64
CA LYS A 235 3.41 -6.53 -9.12
C LYS A 235 4.02 -5.40 -9.96
N ILE A 236 3.18 -4.59 -10.60
CA ILE A 236 3.59 -3.47 -11.47
C ILE A 236 3.49 -2.12 -10.74
N SER A 237 2.33 -1.80 -10.15
CA SER A 237 2.08 -0.53 -9.44
C SER A 237 3.06 -0.29 -8.29
N GLY A 238 3.50 0.95 -8.13
CA GLY A 238 4.37 1.39 -7.04
C GLY A 238 5.85 1.03 -7.20
N ARG A 239 6.28 0.48 -8.34
CA ARG A 239 7.67 0.04 -8.60
C ARG A 239 8.23 0.68 -9.87
N SER A 240 9.51 1.06 -9.86
CA SER A 240 10.19 1.67 -11.02
C SER A 240 9.42 2.90 -11.58
N ASN A 241 9.55 3.15 -12.87
CA ASN A 241 8.65 3.89 -13.77
C ASN A 241 7.21 3.30 -13.87
N CYS A 242 6.62 2.93 -12.74
CA CYS A 242 5.19 2.70 -12.52
C CYS A 242 4.79 3.11 -11.08
N CYS A 243 5.53 4.07 -10.48
CA CYS A 243 5.26 4.56 -9.13
C CYS A 243 3.85 5.15 -8.98
N GLY A 244 3.42 6.00 -9.92
CA GLY A 244 2.15 6.71 -9.90
C GLY A 244 2.06 7.79 -8.82
N LEU A 245 1.17 8.77 -9.04
CA LEU A 245 0.97 9.92 -8.14
C LEU A 245 0.78 9.52 -6.66
N ASN A 246 0.09 8.41 -6.37
CA ASN A 246 -0.13 7.95 -5.00
C ASN A 246 1.18 7.57 -4.27
N SER A 247 2.18 7.06 -5.00
CA SER A 247 3.50 6.74 -4.43
C SER A 247 4.25 8.02 -4.05
N ASP A 248 4.14 9.07 -4.85
CA ASP A 248 4.80 10.35 -4.58
C ASP A 248 4.04 11.23 -3.58
N ALA A 249 2.71 11.13 -3.52
CA ALA A 249 1.92 11.67 -2.41
C ALA A 249 2.40 11.11 -1.06
N LYS A 250 2.53 9.78 -0.96
CA LYS A 250 3.01 9.08 0.24
C LYS A 250 4.45 9.43 0.64
N LYS A 251 5.26 9.92 -0.31
CA LYS A 251 6.63 10.44 -0.07
C LYS A 251 6.70 11.96 0.13
N ASN A 252 5.58 12.68 0.02
CA ASN A 252 5.51 14.15 -0.06
C ASN A 252 6.40 14.74 -1.18
N LYS A 253 6.33 14.13 -2.37
CA LYS A 253 7.13 14.51 -3.55
C LYS A 253 6.35 15.21 -4.67
N ILE A 254 5.01 15.27 -4.60
CA ILE A 254 4.18 15.95 -5.59
C ILE A 254 4.47 17.45 -5.60
N LYS A 255 5.08 17.89 -6.71
CA LYS A 255 5.23 19.28 -7.17
C LYS A 255 5.72 19.24 -8.63
N TRP A 256 5.51 20.32 -9.37
CA TRP A 256 6.13 20.49 -10.69
C TRP A 256 7.67 20.52 -10.56
N ARG A 257 8.38 20.09 -11.61
CA ARG A 257 9.85 19.95 -11.64
C ARG A 257 10.45 20.52 -12.91
N ASN A 258 11.67 21.02 -12.86
CA ASN A 258 12.47 21.35 -14.05
C ASN A 258 13.89 20.77 -13.92
N SER A 259 14.74 20.97 -14.92
CA SER A 259 16.13 20.47 -14.94
C SER A 259 17.13 21.30 -14.11
N ASP A 260 16.67 22.35 -13.40
CA ASP A 260 17.50 23.08 -12.43
C ASP A 260 17.53 22.38 -11.05
N GLU A 261 16.59 21.46 -10.77
CA GLU A 261 16.52 20.77 -9.48
C GLU A 261 17.57 19.66 -9.36
N LYS A 262 18.41 19.75 -8.30
CA LYS A 262 19.47 18.77 -8.01
C LYS A 262 18.99 17.33 -7.91
N ASP A 263 17.79 17.10 -7.36
CA ASP A 263 17.15 15.79 -7.24
C ASP A 263 16.73 15.18 -8.62
N TYR A 264 16.77 15.98 -9.70
CA TYR A 264 16.28 15.65 -11.04
C TYR A 264 17.37 15.88 -12.11
N ALA A 265 18.65 15.73 -11.75
CA ALA A 265 19.80 15.91 -12.65
C ALA A 265 19.68 15.16 -13.99
N PHE A 266 19.02 14.00 -14.02
CA PHE A 266 18.76 13.24 -15.25
C PHE A 266 17.97 14.02 -16.33
N LEU A 267 17.15 15.01 -15.95
CA LEU A 267 16.48 15.90 -16.91
C LEU A 267 17.50 16.80 -17.63
N LYS A 268 18.54 17.25 -16.91
CA LYS A 268 19.64 18.04 -17.47
C LYS A 268 20.60 17.20 -18.30
N GLU A 269 20.83 15.94 -17.88
CA GLU A 269 21.59 14.95 -18.66
C GLU A 269 20.92 14.64 -20.01
N ARG A 270 19.58 14.65 -20.07
CA ARG A 270 18.77 14.57 -21.31
C ARG A 270 18.64 15.92 -22.06
N ASN A 271 19.47 16.91 -21.74
CA ASN A 271 19.51 18.24 -22.37
C ASN A 271 18.16 19.01 -22.35
N LEU A 272 17.30 18.76 -21.35
CA LEU A 272 15.98 19.39 -21.26
C LEU A 272 16.09 20.79 -20.63
N SER A 273 15.39 21.78 -21.21
CA SER A 273 15.45 23.17 -20.74
C SER A 273 14.90 23.34 -19.33
N GLY A 274 15.60 24.15 -18.52
CA GLY A 274 15.13 24.60 -17.20
C GLY A 274 13.88 25.49 -17.27
N ASP A 275 13.48 25.94 -18.47
CA ASP A 275 12.25 26.69 -18.68
C ASP A 275 10.98 25.80 -18.78
N VAL A 276 11.15 24.48 -18.88
CA VAL A 276 10.05 23.50 -18.95
C VAL A 276 9.76 22.92 -17.56
N PHE A 277 8.48 22.89 -17.18
CA PHE A 277 8.04 22.22 -15.97
C PHE A 277 7.30 20.91 -16.29
N PHE A 278 7.79 19.81 -15.71
CA PHE A 278 7.29 18.45 -15.89
C PHE A 278 6.29 18.09 -14.77
N PRO A 279 5.11 17.52 -15.09
CA PRO A 279 4.14 17.11 -14.08
C PRO A 279 4.65 15.90 -13.29
N SER A 280 4.39 15.88 -11.98
CA SER A 280 4.61 14.67 -11.15
C SER A 280 3.85 13.45 -11.69
N ARG A 281 2.73 13.67 -12.42
CA ARG A 281 1.97 12.63 -13.10
C ARG A 281 2.80 11.97 -14.23
N ARG A 282 3.33 12.73 -15.20
CA ARG A 282 4.22 12.20 -16.26
C ARG A 282 5.46 11.51 -15.67
N LEU A 283 6.08 12.13 -14.66
CA LEU A 283 7.29 11.60 -14.02
C LEU A 283 7.04 10.28 -13.28
N GLY A 284 5.82 10.05 -12.80
CA GLY A 284 5.39 8.82 -12.12
C GLY A 284 4.63 7.82 -13.01
N ILE A 285 4.35 8.16 -14.27
CA ILE A 285 3.47 7.40 -15.19
C ILE A 285 3.97 5.95 -15.36
N CYS A 286 3.05 5.00 -15.52
CA CYS A 286 3.43 3.61 -15.77
C CYS A 286 3.77 3.34 -17.24
N PHE A 287 5.03 2.96 -17.51
CA PHE A 287 5.49 2.49 -18.83
C PHE A 287 6.53 1.34 -18.79
N ARG A 288 6.72 0.74 -17.60
CA ARG A 288 7.65 -0.38 -17.34
C ARG A 288 7.43 -1.58 -18.27
N GLY A 289 8.52 -2.09 -18.85
CA GLY A 289 8.53 -3.18 -19.82
C GLY A 289 8.85 -2.70 -21.25
N LEU A 290 8.35 -1.50 -21.62
CA LEU A 290 8.76 -0.83 -22.86
C LEU A 290 10.23 -0.37 -22.80
N ASP A 291 10.71 -0.08 -21.59
CA ASP A 291 12.02 0.43 -21.23
C ASP A 291 13.16 -0.61 -21.24
N GLY A 292 12.89 -1.87 -21.57
CA GLY A 292 13.89 -2.95 -21.66
C GLY A 292 14.52 -3.40 -20.34
N TYR A 293 14.34 -2.68 -19.24
CA TYR A 293 14.88 -3.02 -17.92
C TYR A 293 14.22 -4.25 -17.27
N TYR A 294 13.17 -4.81 -17.87
CA TYR A 294 12.44 -5.97 -17.33
C TYR A 294 12.18 -7.03 -18.41
N ARG A 295 12.93 -8.14 -18.38
CA ARG A 295 12.91 -9.23 -19.39
C ARG A 295 11.63 -10.10 -19.42
N TYR A 296 10.50 -9.67 -18.86
CA TYR A 296 9.28 -10.49 -18.89
C TYR A 296 7.97 -9.70 -18.75
N PRO A 297 7.08 -9.71 -19.77
CA PRO A 297 7.37 -10.16 -21.14
C PRO A 297 8.46 -9.29 -21.78
N GLU A 298 9.23 -9.85 -22.72
CA GLU A 298 10.16 -9.08 -23.54
C GLU A 298 9.39 -8.43 -24.69
N VAL A 299 9.55 -7.11 -24.87
CA VAL A 299 8.87 -6.33 -25.91
C VAL A 299 9.77 -6.28 -27.13
N LYS A 300 9.43 -7.10 -28.13
CA LYS A 300 10.29 -7.39 -29.30
C LYS A 300 9.56 -7.29 -30.64
N ASP A 301 8.23 -7.22 -30.60
CA ASP A 301 7.33 -7.24 -31.75
C ASP A 301 6.05 -6.44 -31.43
N LYS A 302 5.17 -6.26 -32.41
CA LYS A 302 3.95 -5.46 -32.26
C LYS A 302 2.94 -6.04 -31.29
N ASP A 303 2.88 -7.37 -31.14
CA ASP A 303 1.89 -8.03 -30.29
C ASP A 303 2.31 -8.01 -28.82
N THR A 304 3.59 -8.23 -28.54
CA THR A 304 4.20 -8.01 -27.22
C THR A 304 4.18 -6.54 -26.81
N LEU A 305 4.38 -5.61 -27.76
CA LEU A 305 4.20 -4.17 -27.55
C LEU A 305 2.75 -3.85 -27.21
N ARG A 306 1.78 -4.31 -28.01
CA ARG A 306 0.34 -4.11 -27.78
C ARG A 306 -0.07 -4.60 -26.40
N LYS A 307 0.27 -5.84 -26.07
CA LYS A 307 -0.05 -6.45 -24.77
C LYS A 307 0.55 -5.67 -23.60
N THR A 308 1.81 -5.28 -23.72
CA THR A 308 2.50 -4.51 -22.66
C THR A 308 1.90 -3.11 -22.52
N LEU A 309 1.53 -2.45 -23.62
CA LEU A 309 0.83 -1.17 -23.62
C LEU A 309 -0.50 -1.26 -22.86
N MET A 310 -1.29 -2.33 -23.02
CA MET A 310 -2.52 -2.54 -22.25
C MET A 310 -2.25 -2.79 -20.75
N GLU A 311 -1.22 -3.56 -20.41
CA GLU A 311 -0.85 -3.82 -19.00
C GLU A 311 -0.37 -2.54 -18.28
N VAL A 312 0.41 -1.68 -18.94
CA VAL A 312 0.87 -0.42 -18.34
C VAL A 312 -0.24 0.64 -18.31
N ALA A 313 -1.07 0.73 -19.35
CA ALA A 313 -2.23 1.64 -19.39
C ALA A 313 -3.23 1.32 -18.27
N ALA A 314 -3.58 0.05 -18.07
CA ALA A 314 -4.42 -0.37 -16.95
C ALA A 314 -3.73 -0.15 -15.59
N THR A 315 -2.41 -0.32 -15.50
CA THR A 315 -1.69 0.00 -14.26
C THR A 315 -1.66 1.50 -13.96
N GLU A 316 -1.58 2.36 -14.98
CA GLU A 316 -1.62 3.81 -14.84
C GLU A 316 -3.02 4.29 -14.43
N GLY A 317 -4.08 3.80 -15.06
CA GLY A 317 -5.46 4.08 -14.63
C GLY A 317 -5.70 3.65 -13.17
N TYR A 318 -5.14 2.51 -12.76
CA TYR A 318 -5.17 2.07 -11.36
C TYR A 318 -4.36 2.98 -10.43
N ASN A 319 -3.17 3.43 -10.84
CA ASN A 319 -2.35 4.38 -10.09
C ASN A 319 -3.10 5.71 -9.83
N LEU A 320 -3.77 6.25 -10.86
CA LEU A 320 -4.59 7.46 -10.77
C LEU A 320 -5.83 7.24 -9.89
N GLY A 321 -6.57 6.14 -10.08
CA GLY A 321 -7.71 5.80 -9.22
C GLY A 321 -7.32 5.67 -7.75
N GLN A 322 -6.20 5.00 -7.45
CA GLN A 322 -5.65 4.90 -6.10
C GLN A 322 -5.20 6.26 -5.54
N TYR A 323 -4.77 7.21 -6.37
CA TYR A 323 -4.45 8.58 -5.93
C TYR A 323 -5.72 9.32 -5.48
N TYR A 324 -6.74 9.40 -6.33
CA TYR A 324 -7.99 10.11 -5.99
C TYR A 324 -8.76 9.44 -4.85
N LYS A 325 -8.74 8.10 -4.77
CA LYS A 325 -9.33 7.34 -3.67
C LYS A 325 -8.74 7.66 -2.30
N GLU A 326 -7.42 7.80 -2.22
CA GLU A 326 -6.76 8.16 -0.96
C GLU A 326 -6.87 9.66 -0.68
N LYS A 327 -6.82 10.52 -1.72
CA LYS A 327 -7.09 11.97 -1.61
C LYS A 327 -8.47 12.25 -0.98
N LYS A 328 -9.52 11.54 -1.41
CA LYS A 328 -10.88 11.64 -0.84
C LYS A 328 -10.96 11.29 0.65
N LYS A 329 -10.02 10.50 1.18
CA LYS A 329 -9.94 10.10 2.61
C LYS A 329 -9.00 10.98 3.42
N ALA A 330 -8.10 11.70 2.76
CA ALA A 330 -6.98 12.40 3.39
C ALA A 330 -7.44 13.68 4.07
N ASN A 331 -8.02 13.57 5.27
CA ASN A 331 -8.39 14.72 6.10
C ASN A 331 -7.12 15.38 6.68
N LYS A 332 -6.50 14.79 7.72
CA LYS A 332 -5.30 15.36 8.39
C LYS A 332 -4.01 15.31 7.56
N GLU A 333 -4.02 14.65 6.41
CA GLU A 333 -2.87 14.53 5.50
C GLU A 333 -3.15 15.07 4.08
N ALA A 334 -4.21 15.89 3.91
CA ALA A 334 -4.63 16.45 2.62
C ALA A 334 -3.48 17.07 1.81
N TYR A 335 -2.58 17.78 2.50
CA TYR A 335 -1.41 18.47 1.92
C TYR A 335 -0.48 17.58 1.09
N ARG A 336 -0.50 16.25 1.30
CA ARG A 336 0.28 15.29 0.50
C ARG A 336 -0.33 14.98 -0.87
N TYR A 337 -1.61 15.28 -1.07
CA TYR A 337 -2.37 15.03 -2.28
C TYR A 337 -2.61 16.35 -3.04
N SER A 338 -1.50 17.09 -3.21
CA SER A 338 -1.41 18.46 -3.72
C SER A 338 -1.51 18.61 -5.26
N TYR A 339 -1.84 17.55 -5.98
CA TYR A 339 -2.17 17.62 -7.42
C TYR A 339 -3.69 17.68 -7.56
N GLU A 340 -4.20 18.79 -8.09
CA GLU A 340 -5.59 19.25 -8.01
C GLU A 340 -6.37 19.14 -9.33
N VAL A 341 -5.67 18.87 -10.44
CA VAL A 341 -6.23 18.43 -11.73
C VAL A 341 -7.32 17.37 -11.53
N ARG A 342 -8.41 17.49 -12.29
CA ARG A 342 -9.60 16.61 -12.18
C ARG A 342 -9.30 15.18 -12.65
N PRO A 343 -10.01 14.15 -12.15
CA PRO A 343 -9.76 12.75 -12.53
C PRO A 343 -9.83 12.48 -14.04
N TYR A 344 -10.78 13.09 -14.76
CA TYR A 344 -10.88 12.96 -16.21
C TYR A 344 -9.67 13.60 -16.91
N SER A 345 -9.31 14.84 -16.54
CA SER A 345 -8.13 15.53 -17.05
C SER A 345 -6.84 14.74 -16.81
N ALA A 346 -6.60 14.23 -15.60
CA ALA A 346 -5.39 13.44 -15.31
C ALA A 346 -5.31 12.13 -16.11
N MET A 347 -6.44 11.44 -16.28
CA MET A 347 -6.54 10.27 -17.17
C MET A 347 -6.27 10.66 -18.63
N LYS A 348 -6.83 11.77 -19.10
CA LYS A 348 -6.63 12.33 -20.44
C LYS A 348 -5.17 12.72 -20.69
N TYR A 349 -4.49 13.36 -19.74
CA TYR A 349 -3.07 13.69 -19.84
C TYR A 349 -2.17 12.44 -19.83
N SER A 350 -2.43 11.44 -18.96
CA SER A 350 -1.68 10.16 -19.01
C SER A 350 -1.95 9.35 -20.29
N PHE A 351 -3.15 9.44 -20.87
CA PHE A 351 -3.47 8.84 -22.17
C PHE A 351 -2.63 9.45 -23.31
N TYR A 352 -2.52 10.78 -23.37
CA TYR A 352 -1.67 11.42 -24.38
C TYR A 352 -0.17 11.25 -24.12
N ASP A 353 0.29 11.18 -22.88
CA ASP A 353 1.70 10.84 -22.62
C ASP A 353 2.03 9.41 -23.09
N LEU A 354 1.12 8.44 -22.89
CA LEU A 354 1.28 7.09 -23.45
C LEU A 354 1.28 7.10 -25.00
N ARG A 355 0.43 7.92 -25.63
CA ARG A 355 0.48 8.16 -27.09
C ARG A 355 1.85 8.69 -27.50
N ASP A 356 2.30 9.76 -26.87
CA ASP A 356 3.50 10.49 -27.28
C ASP A 356 4.76 9.62 -27.07
N ILE A 357 4.79 8.74 -26.06
CA ILE A 357 5.83 7.69 -25.90
C ILE A 357 5.81 6.73 -27.10
N ILE A 358 4.64 6.17 -27.46
CA ILE A 358 4.53 5.21 -28.58
C ILE A 358 4.90 5.85 -29.93
N LEU A 359 4.48 7.10 -30.16
CA LEU A 359 4.83 7.86 -31.37
C LEU A 359 6.31 8.26 -31.44
N GLY A 360 7.08 8.15 -30.35
CA GLY A 360 8.45 8.66 -30.28
C GLY A 360 8.52 10.19 -30.22
N TYR A 361 7.49 10.82 -29.66
CA TYR A 361 7.29 12.27 -29.53
C TYR A 361 7.37 12.76 -28.07
N ASP A 362 7.67 11.87 -27.12
CA ASP A 362 7.81 12.22 -25.72
C ASP A 362 9.16 12.89 -25.40
N ASN A 363 9.14 13.97 -24.63
CA ASN A 363 10.34 14.75 -24.28
C ASN A 363 11.29 14.01 -23.32
N LEU A 364 10.80 13.06 -22.52
CA LEU A 364 11.67 12.29 -21.64
C LEU A 364 12.28 11.10 -22.40
N GLU A 365 11.51 10.41 -23.24
CA GLU A 365 12.01 9.27 -24.02
C GLU A 365 12.59 9.72 -25.37
N ASP A 366 13.86 10.17 -25.32
CA ASP A 366 14.68 10.54 -26.48
C ASP A 366 15.43 9.35 -27.12
N ASN A 367 16.11 9.60 -28.24
CA ASN A 367 16.90 8.61 -28.99
C ASN A 367 18.01 7.90 -28.19
N SER A 368 18.42 8.44 -27.03
CA SER A 368 19.39 7.80 -26.13
C SER A 368 18.72 6.73 -25.24
N THR A 369 17.42 6.86 -24.97
CA THR A 369 16.68 5.95 -24.07
C THR A 369 16.49 4.56 -24.67
N THR A 370 16.45 3.55 -23.80
CA THR A 370 16.15 2.16 -24.20
C THR A 370 14.74 2.04 -24.77
N THR A 371 13.77 2.78 -24.23
CA THR A 371 12.38 2.81 -24.67
C THR A 371 12.26 3.17 -26.15
N GLU A 372 12.84 4.29 -26.56
CA GLU A 372 12.78 4.75 -27.96
C GLU A 372 13.59 3.85 -28.89
N LYS A 373 14.71 3.29 -28.44
CA LYS A 373 15.50 2.29 -29.20
C LYS A 373 14.70 1.01 -29.49
N ASN A 374 14.00 0.48 -28.49
CA ASN A 374 13.14 -0.69 -28.64
C ASN A 374 12.01 -0.40 -29.64
N LEU A 375 11.35 0.76 -29.52
CA LEU A 375 10.31 1.16 -30.45
C LEU A 375 10.84 1.35 -31.88
N LYS A 376 12.03 1.94 -32.08
CA LYS A 376 12.66 2.04 -33.41
C LYS A 376 12.86 0.67 -34.05
N GLU A 377 13.41 -0.31 -33.33
CA GLU A 377 13.64 -1.65 -33.89
C GLU A 377 12.33 -2.36 -34.27
N ILE A 378 11.25 -2.16 -33.51
CA ILE A 378 9.92 -2.75 -33.78
C ILE A 378 9.25 -2.17 -35.03
N PHE A 379 9.50 -0.90 -35.36
CA PHE A 379 8.87 -0.19 -36.50
C PHE A 379 9.80 0.01 -37.71
N LYS A 380 11.06 -0.41 -37.61
CA LYS A 380 12.19 -0.24 -38.55
C LYS A 380 11.93 -0.51 -40.04
N ASN A 381 10.93 -1.34 -40.36
CA ASN A 381 10.61 -1.76 -41.72
C ASN A 381 9.41 -1.01 -42.33
N GLU A 382 8.79 -0.06 -41.62
CA GLU A 382 7.53 0.58 -42.01
C GLU A 382 7.71 2.02 -42.49
N SER A 383 8.30 2.13 -43.70
CA SER A 383 8.67 3.36 -44.42
C SER A 383 9.97 4.05 -43.95
N LYS A 384 10.38 5.10 -44.67
CA LYS A 384 11.58 5.91 -44.37
C LYS A 384 11.35 6.98 -43.29
N GLU A 385 10.11 7.15 -42.82
CA GLU A 385 9.75 8.07 -41.76
C GLU A 385 9.16 7.27 -40.59
N ASP A 386 9.95 7.08 -39.52
CA ASP A 386 9.65 6.25 -38.33
C ASP A 386 8.25 6.51 -37.69
N SER A 387 7.62 7.65 -38.01
CA SER A 387 6.33 8.08 -37.47
C SER A 387 5.13 7.32 -38.03
N GLN A 388 5.12 6.93 -39.32
CA GLN A 388 3.87 6.46 -39.96
C GLN A 388 3.41 5.09 -39.46
N GLY A 389 4.33 4.13 -39.31
CA GLY A 389 4.04 2.81 -38.72
C GLY A 389 3.57 2.91 -37.26
N ARG A 390 4.20 3.79 -36.47
CA ARG A 390 3.82 4.08 -35.08
C ARG A 390 2.45 4.74 -34.97
N GLN A 391 2.14 5.71 -35.82
CA GLN A 391 0.85 6.40 -35.83
C GLN A 391 -0.28 5.45 -36.25
N THR A 392 -0.03 4.56 -37.20
CA THR A 392 -0.95 3.49 -37.60
C THR A 392 -1.19 2.54 -36.42
N PHE A 393 -0.13 2.09 -35.74
CA PHE A 393 -0.25 1.23 -34.57
C PHE A 393 -1.00 1.90 -33.41
N TRP A 394 -0.77 3.19 -33.14
CA TRP A 394 -1.51 3.95 -32.13
C TRP A 394 -3.00 4.04 -32.48
N ASN A 395 -3.33 4.48 -33.71
CA ASN A 395 -4.72 4.62 -34.15
C ASN A 395 -5.49 3.30 -34.07
N ASN A 396 -4.84 2.17 -34.40
CA ASN A 396 -5.45 0.84 -34.35
C ASN A 396 -5.62 0.28 -32.91
N ASN A 397 -5.13 0.98 -31.88
CA ASN A 397 -5.12 0.48 -30.50
C ASN A 397 -5.59 1.48 -29.44
N LYS A 398 -5.76 2.77 -29.76
CA LYS A 398 -6.04 3.82 -28.78
C LYS A 398 -7.34 3.62 -27.99
N ASP A 399 -8.38 3.09 -28.61
CA ASP A 399 -9.62 2.71 -27.90
C ASP A 399 -9.34 1.65 -26.82
N CYS A 400 -8.51 0.65 -27.12
CA CYS A 400 -8.07 -0.34 -26.13
C CYS A 400 -7.23 0.26 -25.01
N VAL A 401 -6.36 1.24 -25.31
CA VAL A 401 -5.60 1.96 -24.28
C VAL A 401 -6.56 2.69 -23.32
N TRP A 402 -7.59 3.35 -23.85
CA TRP A 402 -8.60 4.04 -23.03
C TRP A 402 -9.43 3.06 -22.20
N GLU A 403 -9.92 1.95 -22.78
CA GLU A 403 -10.62 0.91 -22.04
C GLU A 403 -9.75 0.25 -20.96
N ALA A 404 -8.47 0.00 -21.25
CA ALA A 404 -7.51 -0.51 -20.28
C ALA A 404 -7.34 0.46 -19.09
N MET A 405 -7.12 1.75 -19.35
CA MET A 405 -7.04 2.78 -18.31
C MET A 405 -8.33 2.85 -17.47
N LYS A 406 -9.52 2.84 -18.09
CA LYS A 406 -10.80 2.82 -17.38
C LYS A 406 -10.95 1.57 -16.52
N CYS A 407 -10.56 0.41 -17.02
CA CYS A 407 -10.53 -0.84 -16.26
C CYS A 407 -9.63 -0.75 -15.03
N GLY A 408 -8.43 -0.18 -15.17
CA GLY A 408 -7.52 0.10 -14.06
C GLY A 408 -8.10 1.05 -13.02
N TYR A 409 -8.66 2.17 -13.47
CA TYR A 409 -9.27 3.17 -12.59
C TYR A 409 -10.41 2.56 -11.78
N LYS A 410 -11.29 1.78 -12.42
CA LYS A 410 -12.35 1.01 -11.75
C LYS A 410 -11.78 -0.03 -10.78
N LYS A 411 -10.70 -0.73 -11.15
CA LYS A 411 -10.04 -1.74 -10.29
C LYS A 411 -9.46 -1.14 -9.00
N SER A 412 -9.15 0.15 -8.98
CA SER A 412 -8.78 0.84 -7.73
C SER A 412 -9.90 0.82 -6.68
N GLY A 413 -11.16 0.65 -7.09
CA GLY A 413 -12.36 0.77 -6.28
C GLY A 413 -13.02 2.15 -6.33
N GLU A 414 -12.60 3.00 -7.27
CA GLU A 414 -13.31 4.23 -7.65
C GLU A 414 -14.40 3.93 -8.70
N THR A 415 -15.46 4.75 -8.72
CA THR A 415 -16.46 4.76 -9.79
C THR A 415 -15.95 5.52 -11.02
N ILE A 416 -16.29 5.06 -12.22
CA ILE A 416 -16.02 5.76 -13.48
C ILE A 416 -17.06 6.89 -13.65
N PRO A 417 -16.65 8.17 -13.72
CA PRO A 417 -17.56 9.29 -14.04
C PRO A 417 -18.09 9.22 -15.47
N ASP A 418 -19.26 9.81 -15.74
CA ASP A 418 -19.87 9.81 -17.07
C ASP A 418 -18.99 10.47 -18.15
N GLU A 419 -18.16 11.45 -17.78
CA GLU A 419 -17.16 12.10 -18.65
C GLU A 419 -16.20 11.10 -19.32
N PHE A 420 -15.93 9.96 -18.64
CA PHE A 420 -14.97 8.96 -19.12
C PHE A 420 -15.58 8.04 -20.19
N LYS A 421 -16.90 8.08 -20.45
CA LYS A 421 -17.55 7.20 -21.44
C LYS A 421 -16.84 7.29 -22.79
N ASN A 422 -16.60 8.52 -23.24
CA ASN A 422 -15.94 8.82 -24.49
C ASN A 422 -14.41 8.85 -24.30
N MET A 423 -13.67 8.41 -25.31
CA MET A 423 -12.21 8.60 -25.39
C MET A 423 -11.89 10.07 -25.65
N PRO A 424 -10.79 10.63 -25.10
CA PRO A 424 -10.29 11.95 -25.46
C PRO A 424 -10.02 12.08 -26.98
N SER A 425 -10.45 13.18 -27.59
CA SER A 425 -10.30 13.40 -29.03
C SER A 425 -8.90 13.95 -29.37
N ASP A 426 -8.25 13.44 -30.42
CA ASP A 426 -6.98 14.02 -30.90
C ASP A 426 -7.14 15.50 -31.37
N SER A 427 -8.38 16.01 -31.55
CA SER A 427 -8.68 17.45 -31.77
C SER A 427 -8.46 18.34 -30.54
N ASP A 428 -8.34 17.75 -29.35
CA ASP A 428 -8.10 18.48 -28.11
C ASP A 428 -6.61 18.84 -27.99
N TYR A 429 -5.76 17.86 -28.32
CA TYR A 429 -4.31 17.98 -28.30
C TYR A 429 -3.71 17.27 -29.52
N PRO A 430 -3.47 17.98 -30.63
CA PRO A 430 -3.08 17.38 -31.90
C PRO A 430 -1.74 16.64 -31.83
N ILE A 431 -1.58 15.75 -32.80
CA ILE A 431 -0.35 15.02 -33.10
C ILE A 431 0.51 15.90 -34.03
N GLY A 432 1.80 16.03 -33.75
CA GLY A 432 2.74 16.74 -34.64
C GLY A 432 3.12 15.91 -35.88
N SER A 433 3.50 16.58 -36.97
CA SER A 433 3.94 15.91 -38.20
C SER A 433 5.27 15.16 -38.05
N ASN A 434 6.09 15.55 -37.07
CA ASN A 434 7.42 15.01 -36.80
C ASN A 434 7.74 15.11 -35.30
N ARG A 435 8.90 14.58 -34.86
CA ARG A 435 9.28 14.55 -33.44
C ARG A 435 9.44 15.94 -32.83
N ASP A 436 10.01 16.91 -33.53
CA ASP A 436 10.20 18.27 -32.99
C ASP A 436 8.83 18.92 -32.73
N GLU A 437 7.88 18.75 -33.65
CA GLU A 437 6.52 19.27 -33.49
C GLU A 437 5.74 18.50 -32.41
N GLY A 438 5.89 17.17 -32.34
CA GLY A 438 5.26 16.33 -31.34
C GLY A 438 5.73 16.63 -29.91
N THR A 439 7.05 16.75 -29.69
CA THR A 439 7.66 17.11 -28.40
C THR A 439 7.27 18.54 -28.00
N ALA A 440 7.26 19.48 -28.95
CA ALA A 440 6.80 20.84 -28.72
C ALA A 440 5.30 20.88 -28.33
N TYR A 441 4.44 20.08 -28.99
CA TYR A 441 3.02 19.98 -28.65
C TYR A 441 2.78 19.26 -27.31
N GLN A 442 3.71 18.41 -26.86
CA GLN A 442 3.66 17.82 -25.51
C GLN A 442 3.99 18.85 -24.41
N PHE A 443 4.94 19.76 -24.64
CA PHE A 443 5.10 20.92 -23.74
C PHE A 443 3.80 21.73 -23.64
N LEU A 444 3.12 21.97 -24.76
CA LEU A 444 1.83 22.67 -24.79
C LEU A 444 0.73 21.93 -24.01
N ARG A 445 0.75 20.58 -23.96
CA ARG A 445 -0.10 19.76 -23.08
C ARG A 445 0.23 19.97 -21.60
N TRP A 446 1.49 19.83 -21.21
CA TRP A 446 1.89 19.96 -19.81
C TRP A 446 1.72 21.38 -19.26
N PHE A 447 1.87 22.42 -20.10
CA PHE A 447 1.59 23.80 -19.72
C PHE A 447 0.09 24.04 -19.47
N ALA A 448 -0.80 23.39 -20.22
CA ALA A 448 -2.24 23.40 -19.94
C ALA A 448 -2.61 22.60 -18.67
N GLU A 449 -1.94 21.47 -18.42
CA GLU A 449 -2.06 20.71 -17.16
C GLU A 449 -1.58 21.53 -15.94
N TRP A 450 -0.47 22.27 -16.08
CA TRP A 450 0.03 23.23 -15.09
C TRP A 450 -0.99 24.35 -14.83
N GLY A 451 -1.64 24.83 -15.89
CA GLY A 451 -2.74 25.79 -15.81
C GLY A 451 -3.91 25.25 -14.98
N GLU A 452 -4.38 24.03 -15.25
CA GLU A 452 -5.51 23.44 -14.51
C GLU A 452 -5.16 23.25 -13.02
N ASP A 453 -3.97 22.73 -12.73
CA ASP A 453 -3.47 22.52 -11.37
C ASP A 453 -3.38 23.84 -10.59
N PHE A 454 -2.71 24.85 -11.16
CA PHE A 454 -2.61 26.20 -10.60
C PHE A 454 -3.99 26.79 -10.32
N CYS A 455 -4.91 26.71 -11.29
CA CYS A 455 -6.24 27.30 -11.16
C CYS A 455 -7.07 26.67 -10.03
N LYS A 456 -6.94 25.35 -9.81
CA LYS A 456 -7.61 24.65 -8.70
C LYS A 456 -6.94 24.90 -7.35
N HIS A 457 -5.64 25.21 -7.27
CA HIS A 457 -5.03 25.75 -6.04
C HIS A 457 -5.47 27.18 -5.77
N LYS A 458 -5.42 28.05 -6.79
CA LYS A 458 -5.77 29.48 -6.70
C LYS A 458 -7.22 29.69 -6.29
N GLU A 459 -8.14 28.81 -6.70
CA GLU A 459 -9.52 28.74 -6.21
C GLU A 459 -9.58 28.56 -4.68
N LYS A 460 -8.88 27.55 -4.13
CA LYS A 460 -8.87 27.24 -2.68
C LYS A 460 -8.16 28.29 -1.83
N GLU A 461 -7.05 28.85 -2.31
CA GLU A 461 -6.37 29.93 -1.58
C GLU A 461 -7.18 31.24 -1.62
N LEU A 462 -7.93 31.48 -2.70
CA LEU A 462 -8.88 32.58 -2.77
C LEU A 462 -10.07 32.38 -1.82
N GLU A 463 -10.65 31.19 -1.72
CA GLU A 463 -11.71 30.89 -0.73
C GLU A 463 -11.28 31.21 0.71
N LYS A 464 -10.05 30.87 1.09
CA LYS A 464 -9.49 31.23 2.41
C LYS A 464 -9.34 32.73 2.59
N LEU A 465 -8.87 33.45 1.56
CA LEU A 465 -8.72 34.91 1.58
C LEU A 465 -10.08 35.61 1.73
N VAL A 466 -11.07 35.21 0.93
CA VAL A 466 -12.46 35.67 0.95
C VAL A 466 -13.06 35.44 2.35
N GLY A 467 -13.00 34.21 2.88
CA GLY A 467 -13.48 33.85 4.22
C GLY A 467 -12.69 34.46 5.40
N ALA A 468 -11.57 35.13 5.14
CA ALA A 468 -10.80 35.88 6.13
C ALA A 468 -10.98 37.41 6.04
N CYS A 469 -11.30 37.94 4.85
CA CYS A 469 -11.27 39.36 4.54
C CYS A 469 -12.61 39.98 4.12
N ASN A 470 -13.68 39.19 3.87
CA ASN A 470 -14.99 39.75 3.52
C ASN A 470 -15.50 40.72 4.60
N ASP A 471 -15.62 40.26 5.83
CA ASP A 471 -16.18 41.01 6.96
C ASP A 471 -15.15 41.94 7.64
N TYR A 472 -14.09 42.33 6.91
CA TYR A 472 -13.01 43.18 7.40
C TYR A 472 -12.82 44.43 6.53
N ASN A 473 -12.79 45.58 7.20
CA ASN A 473 -12.39 46.89 6.67
C ASN A 473 -11.22 47.45 7.49
N CYS A 474 -10.43 48.39 6.95
CA CYS A 474 -9.18 48.83 7.59
C CYS A 474 -9.31 49.51 8.98
N GLY A 475 -10.53 49.84 9.41
CA GLY A 475 -10.84 50.34 10.76
C GLY A 475 -11.44 49.30 11.73
N ASP A 476 -11.58 48.04 11.33
CA ASP A 476 -12.07 46.96 12.20
C ASP A 476 -11.09 46.60 13.32
N ASN A 477 -11.60 45.86 14.31
CA ASN A 477 -10.82 45.42 15.47
C ASN A 477 -9.56 44.60 15.10
N GLU A 478 -8.60 44.60 16.02
CA GLU A 478 -7.27 44.04 15.80
C GLU A 478 -7.28 42.53 15.47
N ASN A 479 -8.27 41.78 15.96
CA ASN A 479 -8.39 40.35 15.69
C ASN A 479 -8.87 40.06 14.26
N LYS A 480 -9.87 40.80 13.75
CA LYS A 480 -10.23 40.77 12.32
C LYS A 480 -9.04 41.18 11.44
N LYS A 481 -8.35 42.26 11.81
CA LYS A 481 -7.15 42.76 11.11
C LYS A 481 -6.06 41.70 11.00
N LYS A 482 -5.72 41.05 12.12
CA LYS A 482 -4.78 39.92 12.18
C LYS A 482 -5.22 38.78 11.27
N LYS A 483 -6.49 38.31 11.36
CA LYS A 483 -7.04 37.23 10.52
C LYS A 483 -6.89 37.52 9.02
N CYS A 484 -7.35 38.68 8.56
CA CYS A 484 -7.26 39.03 7.14
C CYS A 484 -5.81 39.23 6.69
N THR A 485 -4.96 39.89 7.49
CA THR A 485 -3.54 40.09 7.15
C THR A 485 -2.79 38.76 7.01
N SER A 486 -3.03 37.79 7.91
CA SER A 486 -2.43 36.46 7.79
C SER A 486 -2.87 35.72 6.52
N ALA A 487 -4.14 35.84 6.11
CA ALA A 487 -4.62 35.25 4.86
C ALA A 487 -4.02 35.94 3.61
N CYS A 488 -3.91 37.28 3.61
CA CYS A 488 -3.21 38.02 2.58
C CYS A 488 -1.73 37.60 2.43
N THR A 489 -1.04 37.34 3.54
CA THR A 489 0.34 36.83 3.52
C THR A 489 0.43 35.41 2.95
N GLN A 490 -0.50 34.52 3.31
CA GLN A 490 -0.56 33.15 2.76
C GLN A 490 -0.83 33.15 1.24
N TYR A 491 -1.77 33.98 0.77
CA TYR A 491 -2.03 34.13 -0.67
C TYR A 491 -0.81 34.69 -1.42
N LYS A 492 -0.15 35.73 -0.88
CA LYS A 492 1.11 36.27 -1.43
C LYS A 492 2.20 35.20 -1.52
N GLN A 493 2.36 34.36 -0.49
CA GLN A 493 3.33 33.27 -0.52
C GLN A 493 2.99 32.24 -1.60
N PHE A 494 1.73 31.80 -1.69
CA PHE A 494 1.28 30.88 -2.74
C PHE A 494 1.61 31.42 -4.15
N ILE A 495 1.29 32.68 -4.45
CA ILE A 495 1.62 33.29 -5.75
C ILE A 495 3.14 33.32 -5.99
N SER A 496 3.95 33.61 -4.96
CA SER A 496 5.42 33.63 -5.09
C SER A 496 6.04 32.27 -5.46
N GLU A 497 5.38 31.15 -5.17
CA GLU A 497 5.84 29.81 -5.54
C GLU A 497 5.49 29.43 -6.99
N TRP A 498 4.39 29.97 -7.55
CA TRP A 498 3.88 29.62 -8.88
C TRP A 498 4.27 30.63 -9.98
N LYS A 499 4.34 31.92 -9.67
CA LYS A 499 4.66 33.00 -10.63
C LYS A 499 6.00 32.79 -11.38
N PRO A 500 7.11 32.37 -10.73
CA PRO A 500 8.37 32.08 -11.45
C PRO A 500 8.29 30.86 -12.38
N GLN A 501 7.36 29.93 -12.13
CA GLN A 501 7.13 28.78 -13.02
C GLN A 501 6.41 29.20 -14.30
N TYR A 502 5.50 30.19 -14.21
CA TYR A 502 4.84 30.79 -15.36
C TYR A 502 5.84 31.59 -16.21
N GLU A 503 6.64 32.45 -15.57
CA GLU A 503 7.63 33.32 -16.25
C GLU A 503 8.63 32.52 -17.11
N LYS A 504 9.05 31.35 -16.61
CA LYS A 504 9.85 30.37 -17.35
C LYS A 504 9.09 29.75 -18.54
N GLN A 505 7.88 29.24 -18.30
CA GLN A 505 7.12 28.57 -19.35
C GLN A 505 6.67 29.52 -20.47
N ILE A 506 6.38 30.80 -20.18
CA ILE A 506 6.08 31.78 -21.24
C ILE A 506 7.29 32.16 -22.09
N LYS A 507 8.51 32.12 -21.53
CA LYS A 507 9.75 32.26 -22.31
C LYS A 507 9.87 31.08 -23.29
N LYS A 508 9.71 29.85 -22.82
CA LYS A 508 9.71 28.63 -23.65
C LYS A 508 8.63 28.67 -24.74
N TYR A 509 7.45 29.19 -24.42
CA TYR A 509 6.37 29.42 -25.38
C TYR A 509 6.77 30.45 -26.44
N GLY A 510 7.28 31.62 -26.03
CA GLY A 510 7.68 32.71 -26.91
C GLY A 510 8.81 32.35 -27.89
N GLU A 511 9.82 31.59 -27.43
CA GLU A 511 10.91 31.07 -28.27
C GLU A 511 10.43 30.34 -29.55
N HIS A 512 9.23 29.74 -29.49
CA HIS A 512 8.69 28.80 -30.47
C HIS A 512 7.34 29.20 -31.06
N LYS A 513 6.68 30.25 -30.53
CA LYS A 513 5.34 30.74 -30.93
C LYS A 513 5.21 30.86 -32.45
N ASP A 514 6.02 31.74 -33.04
CA ASP A 514 5.94 32.09 -34.46
C ASP A 514 6.81 31.15 -35.33
N LYS A 515 7.23 30.02 -34.76
CA LYS A 515 7.99 28.95 -35.42
C LYS A 515 7.15 27.68 -35.47
N ILE A 516 7.38 26.77 -34.53
CA ILE A 516 6.79 25.42 -34.53
C ILE A 516 5.37 25.40 -33.95
N TYR A 517 4.99 26.36 -33.10
CA TYR A 517 3.62 26.48 -32.61
C TYR A 517 2.67 27.20 -33.59
N SER A 518 3.19 27.86 -34.63
CA SER A 518 2.37 28.55 -35.64
C SER A 518 1.37 27.62 -36.36
N ARG A 519 1.67 26.31 -36.39
CA ARG A 519 0.85 25.24 -36.95
C ARG A 519 -0.19 24.68 -35.97
N HIS A 520 0.02 24.86 -34.66
CA HIS A 520 -0.90 24.36 -33.64
C HIS A 520 -2.19 25.19 -33.67
N PRO A 521 -3.38 24.61 -33.95
CA PRO A 521 -4.60 25.39 -34.22
C PRO A 521 -4.90 26.44 -33.15
N MET A 522 -4.79 26.08 -31.87
CA MET A 522 -5.10 26.98 -30.76
C MET A 522 -3.99 27.99 -30.42
N VAL A 523 -2.76 27.82 -30.92
CA VAL A 523 -1.70 28.85 -30.78
C VAL A 523 -1.77 29.84 -31.95
N LYS A 524 -2.11 29.36 -33.15
CA LYS A 524 -2.45 30.21 -34.31
C LYS A 524 -3.59 31.19 -33.98
N GLU A 525 -4.57 30.75 -33.19
CA GLU A 525 -5.68 31.58 -32.71
C GLU A 525 -5.38 32.45 -31.47
N ALA A 526 -4.25 32.25 -30.78
CA ALA A 526 -3.94 32.94 -29.52
C ALA A 526 -2.84 33.99 -29.68
N LYS A 527 -3.08 35.22 -29.20
CA LYS A 527 -2.11 36.32 -29.30
C LYS A 527 -0.83 36.01 -28.51
N ASP A 528 -0.95 35.35 -27.36
CA ASP A 528 0.15 35.04 -26.46
C ASP A 528 -0.10 33.72 -25.67
N ALA A 529 0.67 33.50 -24.60
CA ALA A 529 0.60 32.32 -23.74
C ALA A 529 -0.61 32.32 -22.79
N GLN A 530 -1.07 33.50 -22.34
CA GLN A 530 -2.22 33.65 -21.45
C GLN A 530 -3.52 33.33 -22.21
N GLU A 531 -3.67 33.86 -23.43
CA GLU A 531 -4.84 33.53 -24.27
C GLU A 531 -4.85 32.06 -24.70
N TYR A 532 -3.68 31.44 -24.92
CA TYR A 532 -3.58 30.00 -25.18
C TYR A 532 -4.05 29.16 -23.99
N LEU A 533 -3.60 29.48 -22.77
CA LEU A 533 -4.03 28.76 -21.58
C LEU A 533 -5.52 28.92 -21.32
N ASP A 534 -6.08 30.13 -21.45
CA ASP A 534 -7.53 30.33 -21.31
C ASP A 534 -8.31 29.47 -22.31
N LYS A 535 -8.01 29.58 -23.62
CA LYS A 535 -8.67 28.79 -24.66
C LYS A 535 -8.58 27.27 -24.43
N GLN A 536 -7.46 26.77 -23.90
CA GLN A 536 -7.33 25.35 -23.54
C GLN A 536 -8.11 24.95 -22.29
N LEU A 537 -8.09 25.78 -21.24
CA LEU A 537 -8.79 25.48 -19.99
C LEU A 537 -10.31 25.52 -20.19
N GLN A 538 -10.84 26.45 -20.98
CA GLN A 538 -12.27 26.51 -21.30
C GLN A 538 -12.75 25.21 -21.99
N LYS A 539 -11.96 24.62 -22.91
CA LYS A 539 -12.29 23.30 -23.51
C LYS A 539 -12.47 22.18 -22.48
N SER A 540 -11.71 22.21 -21.38
CA SER A 540 -11.76 21.22 -20.30
C SER A 540 -12.87 21.47 -19.27
N CYS A 541 -13.64 22.56 -19.39
CA CYS A 541 -14.53 23.04 -18.34
C CYS A 541 -16.04 23.03 -18.66
N ASN A 542 -16.44 22.41 -19.78
CA ASN A 542 -17.84 22.25 -20.19
C ASN A 542 -18.73 21.56 -19.13
N SER A 543 -18.15 20.87 -18.15
CA SER A 543 -18.83 20.34 -16.95
C SER A 543 -19.03 21.40 -15.84
N GLY A 544 -19.64 22.53 -16.16
CA GLY A 544 -20.25 23.48 -15.21
C GLY A 544 -19.34 24.14 -14.17
N GLY A 545 -18.06 24.40 -14.48
CA GLY A 545 -17.12 25.09 -13.58
C GLY A 545 -16.64 26.43 -14.14
N LYS A 546 -16.46 27.44 -13.28
CA LYS A 546 -15.77 28.69 -13.66
C LYS A 546 -14.30 28.40 -13.94
N CYS A 547 -13.88 28.54 -15.19
CA CYS A 547 -12.48 28.41 -15.61
C CYS A 547 -11.83 29.72 -16.07
N ASP A 548 -12.49 30.83 -15.71
CA ASP A 548 -12.08 32.25 -15.78
C ASP A 548 -10.80 32.59 -15.00
N CYS A 549 -9.98 31.60 -14.71
CA CYS A 549 -8.71 31.72 -14.00
C CYS A 549 -7.63 32.41 -14.85
N MET A 550 -7.62 32.17 -16.16
CA MET A 550 -6.59 32.68 -17.09
C MET A 550 -7.11 33.73 -18.08
N ASN A 551 -8.39 34.12 -18.04
CA ASN A 551 -9.01 34.95 -19.07
C ASN A 551 -8.64 36.44 -19.06
N LYS A 552 -8.05 36.94 -17.96
CA LYS A 552 -7.65 38.36 -17.79
C LYS A 552 -6.14 38.52 -17.65
N LYS A 553 -5.62 39.64 -18.15
CA LYS A 553 -4.24 40.09 -17.94
C LYS A 553 -4.09 40.92 -16.66
N SER A 554 -2.92 40.80 -16.04
CA SER A 554 -2.44 41.63 -14.94
C SER A 554 -2.35 43.09 -15.36
N THR A 555 -2.89 43.99 -14.53
CA THR A 555 -2.65 45.44 -14.64
C THR A 555 -1.38 45.87 -13.90
N SER A 556 -0.71 44.94 -13.19
CA SER A 556 0.45 45.20 -12.34
C SER A 556 1.79 44.83 -13.00
N ASN A 557 1.80 44.01 -14.06
CA ASN A 557 3.03 43.50 -14.70
C ASN A 557 2.88 43.42 -16.23
N GLY A 558 3.79 44.06 -16.98
CA GLY A 558 3.68 44.20 -18.45
C GLY A 558 3.90 42.93 -19.29
N ASN A 559 4.43 41.85 -18.71
CA ASN A 559 4.95 40.69 -19.45
C ASN A 559 3.89 39.63 -19.83
N ASN A 560 2.69 40.04 -20.26
CA ASN A 560 1.55 39.14 -20.55
C ASN A 560 1.22 38.14 -19.40
N MET A 561 1.35 38.62 -18.17
CA MET A 561 1.01 37.88 -16.94
C MET A 561 -0.52 37.83 -16.76
N PRO A 562 -1.14 36.69 -16.41
CA PRO A 562 -2.55 36.61 -16.00
C PRO A 562 -2.86 37.40 -14.71
N GLU A 563 -4.06 37.96 -14.56
CA GLU A 563 -4.50 38.63 -13.30
C GLU A 563 -4.52 37.64 -12.11
N SER A 564 -4.69 36.35 -12.37
CA SER A 564 -4.65 35.31 -11.33
C SER A 564 -3.29 35.14 -10.65
N LEU A 565 -2.20 35.63 -11.27
CA LEU A 565 -0.84 35.64 -10.76
C LEU A 565 -0.40 37.00 -10.18
N ASP A 566 -1.34 37.94 -9.96
CA ASP A 566 -1.09 39.12 -9.13
C ASP A 566 -1.03 38.72 -7.65
N ASP A 567 -0.02 39.27 -6.95
CA ASP A 567 0.30 39.02 -5.54
C ASP A 567 -0.89 39.23 -4.58
N THR A 568 -1.87 40.05 -4.97
CA THR A 568 -3.19 40.16 -4.32
C THR A 568 -4.27 40.41 -5.38
N PRO A 569 -5.44 39.75 -5.32
CA PRO A 569 -6.56 40.06 -6.22
C PRO A 569 -7.00 41.53 -6.11
N SER A 570 -7.42 42.11 -7.22
CA SER A 570 -7.78 43.53 -7.36
C SER A 570 -8.78 44.01 -6.30
N GLU A 571 -9.83 43.23 -6.02
CA GLU A 571 -10.84 43.47 -4.98
C GLU A 571 -10.26 43.58 -3.55
N TYR A 572 -9.24 42.77 -3.23
CA TYR A 572 -8.67 42.66 -1.87
C TYR A 572 -7.41 43.51 -1.70
N LYS A 573 -6.86 44.09 -2.78
CA LYS A 573 -5.63 44.91 -2.78
C LYS A 573 -5.68 46.08 -1.78
N LYS A 574 -6.86 46.68 -1.54
CA LYS A 574 -7.08 47.72 -0.52
C LYS A 574 -7.15 47.16 0.92
N LYS A 575 -7.75 45.97 1.11
CA LYS A 575 -7.89 45.31 2.42
C LYS A 575 -6.56 44.69 2.90
N CYS A 576 -5.78 44.13 1.99
CA CYS A 576 -4.47 43.53 2.28
C CYS A 576 -3.36 44.57 2.52
N ASN A 577 -3.53 45.80 2.02
CA ASN A 577 -2.53 46.87 2.11
C ASN A 577 -3.13 48.12 2.79
N CYS A 578 -3.81 47.93 3.93
CA CYS A 578 -4.41 49.03 4.71
C CYS A 578 -3.35 50.08 5.11
N PRO A 579 -3.56 51.37 4.81
CA PRO A 579 -2.67 52.43 5.27
C PRO A 579 -2.55 52.46 6.80
N LEU A 580 -1.38 52.82 7.31
CA LEU A 580 -1.25 53.24 8.70
C LEU A 580 -2.00 54.58 8.87
N PRO A 581 -2.79 54.76 9.94
CA PRO A 581 -3.41 56.06 10.20
C PRO A 581 -2.32 57.08 10.46
N HIS A 582 -2.27 58.15 9.65
CA HIS A 582 -1.37 59.26 9.89
C HIS A 582 -1.65 59.85 11.28
N LYS A 583 -0.64 59.89 12.16
CA LYS A 583 -0.70 60.78 13.32
C LYS A 583 -0.89 62.21 12.80
N LYS A 584 -1.94 62.89 13.26
CA LYS A 584 -2.07 64.34 13.04
C LYS A 584 -0.81 65.04 13.57
N PRO A 585 -0.30 66.08 12.87
CA PRO A 585 0.62 67.02 13.48
C PRO A 585 -0.03 67.66 14.71
N GLU A 586 0.70 67.74 15.81
CA GLU A 586 0.28 68.42 17.03
C GLU A 586 0.56 69.92 16.87
N ALA A 587 -0.41 70.77 17.22
CA ALA A 587 -0.32 72.21 16.96
C ALA A 587 0.58 72.91 18.01
N PRO A 588 1.39 73.91 17.61
CA PRO A 588 2.32 74.57 18.53
C PRO A 588 1.61 75.57 19.46
N LEU A 589 2.02 75.61 20.73
CA LEU A 589 1.57 76.62 21.70
C LEU A 589 2.74 77.27 22.45
N ALA A 590 2.75 78.61 22.36
CA ALA A 590 3.38 79.61 23.24
C ALA A 590 4.87 79.50 23.65
N ARG A 591 5.59 80.62 23.46
CA ARG A 591 6.86 80.94 24.13
C ARG A 591 6.61 81.56 25.51
N ALA A 592 7.53 81.34 26.47
CA ALA A 592 7.77 82.29 27.56
C ALA A 592 9.24 82.23 28.06
N ALA A 593 9.88 83.40 28.16
CA ALA A 593 11.05 83.79 28.98
C ALA A 593 12.39 82.96 28.99
N ALA A 594 13.46 83.67 29.34
CA ALA A 594 14.85 83.27 29.62
C ALA A 594 15.52 84.46 30.38
N PRO A 595 16.81 84.47 30.80
CA PRO A 595 17.91 83.48 30.81
C PRO A 595 18.27 83.12 32.30
N PRO A 596 19.52 82.94 32.82
CA PRO A 596 20.87 82.69 32.26
C PRO A 596 21.65 81.51 32.93
N ALA A 597 22.97 81.41 32.64
CA ALA A 597 24.10 80.82 33.41
C ALA A 597 23.93 79.43 34.11
N SER A 598 24.79 78.42 33.93
CA SER A 598 26.14 78.26 33.32
C SER A 598 26.51 76.73 33.25
N THR A 599 27.69 76.18 32.91
CA THR A 599 29.06 76.66 32.58
C THR A 599 29.85 75.66 31.68
N LYS A 600 30.84 76.17 30.91
CA LYS A 600 32.12 75.54 30.44
C LYS A 600 32.24 74.04 30.03
N LYS A 601 32.42 73.86 28.70
CA LYS A 601 33.51 73.11 27.98
C LYS A 601 33.75 71.60 28.22
N LYS A 602 33.63 70.80 27.13
CA LYS A 602 34.77 70.32 26.29
C LYS A 602 34.34 69.66 24.96
N THR A 603 35.09 69.92 23.89
CA THR A 603 35.12 69.25 22.55
C THR A 603 36.39 68.37 22.44
N PRO A 604 36.76 67.66 21.33
CA PRO A 604 36.22 67.59 19.94
C PRO A 604 35.82 66.13 19.51
N SER A 605 35.28 65.77 18.33
CA SER A 605 35.03 66.36 16.99
C SER A 605 36.11 66.23 15.88
N ARG A 606 35.89 65.35 14.87
CA ARG A 606 36.22 65.50 13.42
C ARG A 606 35.59 64.32 12.63
N LYS A 607 34.55 64.47 11.80
CA LYS A 607 34.49 64.96 10.40
C LYS A 607 35.33 64.20 9.36
N THR A 608 34.65 63.48 8.45
CA THR A 608 35.02 63.32 7.02
C THR A 608 33.74 63.30 6.17
N GLN A 609 33.79 63.71 4.90
CA GLN A 609 32.69 63.75 3.93
C GLN A 609 33.25 63.48 2.49
N PRO A 610 32.48 63.53 1.38
CA PRO A 610 32.00 62.35 0.65
C PRO A 610 32.61 62.17 -0.75
N SER A 611 32.33 61.03 -1.41
CA SER A 611 32.38 60.90 -2.87
C SER A 611 31.50 59.77 -3.44
N GLN A 612 31.14 59.93 -4.71
CA GLN A 612 30.52 58.99 -5.66
C GLN A 612 31.17 59.28 -7.05
N PRO A 613 30.88 58.53 -8.13
CA PRO A 613 30.87 57.07 -8.28
C PRO A 613 31.81 56.63 -9.45
N ALA A 614 31.97 55.33 -9.69
CA ALA A 614 32.63 54.80 -10.90
C ALA A 614 31.99 53.46 -11.36
N ARG A 615 32.23 53.07 -12.61
CA ARG A 615 31.51 52.01 -13.34
C ARG A 615 32.44 51.19 -14.25
N GLU A 616 32.18 49.88 -14.33
CA GLU A 616 32.62 48.88 -15.34
C GLU A 616 34.12 48.75 -15.70
N MET A 617 34.64 47.51 -15.69
CA MET A 617 35.33 46.95 -16.87
C MET A 617 35.50 45.42 -16.82
N GLN A 618 35.51 44.84 -18.02
CA GLN A 618 35.99 43.50 -18.42
C GLN A 618 37.46 43.64 -18.91
N ALA A 619 38.29 42.62 -19.14
CA ALA A 619 38.36 41.19 -18.76
C ALA A 619 39.78 40.65 -19.11
N ASP A 620 39.93 39.32 -19.12
CA ASP A 620 40.94 38.51 -19.83
C ASP A 620 42.36 38.28 -19.25
N GLU A 621 42.88 37.11 -19.66
CA GLU A 621 44.10 36.35 -19.29
C GLU A 621 44.80 35.96 -20.63
N PRO A 622 45.83 35.08 -20.69
CA PRO A 622 47.04 34.89 -19.86
C PRO A 622 48.34 34.77 -20.71
N ALA A 623 49.53 34.69 -20.10
CA ALA A 623 50.66 33.86 -20.59
C ALA A 623 51.81 33.71 -19.57
N SER A 624 52.63 32.66 -19.75
CA SER A 624 53.86 32.30 -19.00
C SER A 624 55.07 32.29 -19.98
N PRO A 625 56.31 31.75 -19.74
CA PRO A 625 56.89 31.01 -18.59
C PRO A 625 58.37 31.35 -18.21
N SER A 626 59.01 30.57 -17.29
CA SER A 626 60.25 29.76 -17.57
C SER A 626 61.19 29.44 -16.36
N ARG A 627 61.41 28.12 -16.08
CA ARG A 627 62.68 27.42 -15.66
C ARG A 627 63.38 27.75 -14.29
N ARG A 628 64.20 26.88 -13.65
CA ARG A 628 64.47 25.39 -13.67
C ARG A 628 65.46 24.96 -12.53
N ALA A 629 65.45 23.66 -12.17
CA ALA A 629 66.52 22.83 -11.50
C ALA A 629 66.69 22.82 -9.96
N SER A 630 67.45 21.90 -9.30
CA SER A 630 67.58 20.40 -9.37
C SER A 630 68.70 19.85 -8.43
N LEU A 631 68.59 18.59 -7.94
CA LEU A 631 69.62 17.67 -7.36
C LEU A 631 69.51 17.27 -5.84
N LYS A 632 70.56 16.67 -5.24
CA LYS A 632 70.52 15.58 -4.22
C LYS A 632 71.77 15.52 -3.28
N GLU A 633 72.09 14.52 -2.42
CA GLU A 633 71.50 13.24 -1.88
C GLU A 633 72.20 12.81 -0.53
N LYS A 634 71.70 11.74 0.15
CA LYS A 634 72.38 10.81 1.11
C LYS A 634 73.05 11.27 2.45
N ALA A 635 72.36 10.93 3.56
CA ALA A 635 72.71 9.87 4.56
C ALA A 635 73.74 10.01 5.73
N VAL A 636 73.45 9.21 6.80
CA VAL A 636 74.28 8.67 7.93
C VAL A 636 74.70 9.56 9.12
N ALA A 637 74.22 9.22 10.35
CA ALA A 637 75.02 9.01 11.60
C ALA A 637 74.15 8.65 12.83
N SER A 638 74.68 7.86 13.79
CA SER A 638 74.04 7.48 15.08
C SER A 638 75.06 7.20 16.20
N LYS A 639 74.78 7.62 17.45
CA LYS A 639 75.37 7.20 18.79
C LYS A 639 74.89 8.21 19.86
N LYS A 640 74.83 7.97 21.19
CA LYS A 640 74.78 6.77 22.07
C LYS A 640 74.44 7.23 23.52
N GLU A 641 74.22 6.28 24.44
CA GLU A 641 74.54 6.25 25.90
C GLU A 641 73.35 5.81 26.81
N GLU A 642 73.61 5.54 28.10
CA GLU A 642 73.22 4.26 28.74
C GLU A 642 73.12 4.34 30.31
N LYS A 643 72.66 3.24 30.96
CA LYS A 643 72.86 2.82 32.39
C LYS A 643 71.89 3.35 33.46
N THR A 644 71.62 2.69 34.62
CA THR A 644 71.56 1.27 35.07
C THR A 644 70.95 1.22 36.50
N ALA A 645 70.23 0.16 36.91
CA ALA A 645 70.25 -0.42 38.29
C ALA A 645 69.30 -1.63 38.49
N ARG A 646 69.63 -2.53 39.44
CA ARG A 646 68.75 -3.57 40.06
C ARG A 646 69.32 -3.96 41.44
N PRO A 647 68.50 -4.37 42.43
CA PRO A 647 68.19 -5.80 42.71
C PRO A 647 66.66 -5.99 43.00
N THR A 648 66.07 -6.98 43.69
CA THR A 648 66.52 -8.12 44.52
C THR A 648 65.71 -9.41 44.22
N LYS A 649 65.31 -10.24 45.22
CA LYS A 649 65.24 -11.71 45.03
C LYS A 649 64.29 -12.50 45.97
N PRO A 650 63.65 -13.60 45.50
CA PRO A 650 62.84 -14.53 46.33
C PRO A 650 63.16 -16.06 46.19
N PRO A 651 62.84 -16.87 47.22
CA PRO A 651 62.29 -18.25 47.12
C PRO A 651 60.95 -18.35 47.92
N LYS A 652 60.19 -19.46 48.08
CA LYS A 652 60.18 -20.89 47.67
C LYS A 652 58.86 -21.19 46.86
N LYS A 653 58.53 -22.31 46.22
CA LYS A 653 58.87 -23.77 46.24
C LYS A 653 58.06 -24.63 47.28
N VAL A 654 57.53 -25.84 47.00
CA VAL A 654 57.64 -26.77 45.83
C VAL A 654 56.58 -27.91 45.87
N GLU A 655 56.25 -28.77 44.87
CA GLU A 655 56.44 -28.89 43.37
C GLU A 655 54.99 -28.95 42.74
N GLN A 656 54.43 -29.73 41.78
CA GLN A 656 54.68 -30.91 40.88
C GLN A 656 54.82 -32.32 41.52
N PRO A 657 54.57 -33.50 40.86
CA PRO A 657 54.36 -33.78 39.41
C PRO A 657 53.31 -34.91 39.09
N PRO A 658 53.31 -35.62 37.93
CA PRO A 658 53.66 -35.34 36.51
C PRO A 658 52.35 -35.40 35.63
N THR A 659 52.24 -35.63 34.30
CA THR A 659 53.12 -35.84 33.11
C THR A 659 52.71 -34.77 32.02
N GLY A 660 52.74 -34.87 30.67
CA GLY A 660 53.18 -35.83 29.65
C GLY A 660 52.17 -36.01 28.48
N ILE A 661 52.49 -36.48 27.26
CA ILE A 661 53.75 -36.59 26.47
C ILE A 661 53.38 -36.49 24.96
N ARG A 662 54.10 -35.64 24.18
CA ARG A 662 54.27 -35.52 22.69
C ARG A 662 53.01 -35.47 21.76
N ALA A 663 52.77 -34.51 20.84
CA ALA A 663 53.55 -33.59 19.95
C ALA A 663 53.76 -34.13 18.50
N PRO A 664 53.95 -33.30 17.43
CA PRO A 664 54.34 -31.87 17.44
C PRO A 664 53.70 -30.87 16.42
N THR A 665 53.89 -29.55 16.69
CA THR A 665 54.03 -28.37 15.75
C THR A 665 53.02 -28.14 14.60
N ARG A 666 52.46 -26.92 14.41
CA ARG A 666 53.16 -25.63 14.12
C ARG A 666 52.39 -24.40 14.61
N THR A 667 53.11 -23.30 14.88
CA THR A 667 52.58 -21.94 15.12
C THR A 667 52.90 -21.00 13.95
N PRO A 668 52.31 -19.80 13.90
CA PRO A 668 53.08 -18.58 14.19
C PRO A 668 52.55 -17.73 15.37
N ARG A 669 53.30 -16.69 15.76
CA ARG A 669 53.11 -15.87 16.95
C ARG A 669 53.14 -14.37 16.60
N ALA A 670 52.33 -13.55 17.26
CA ALA A 670 52.44 -12.09 17.27
C ALA A 670 52.46 -11.56 18.72
N ALA A 671 52.97 -10.34 18.92
CA ALA A 671 53.36 -9.82 20.24
C ALA A 671 52.34 -8.84 20.87
N PRO A 672 52.29 -8.72 22.22
CA PRO A 672 51.45 -7.73 22.89
C PRO A 672 52.09 -6.33 22.85
N GLN A 673 51.31 -5.31 22.48
CA GLN A 673 51.65 -3.91 22.72
C GLN A 673 50.82 -3.35 23.89
N ALA A 674 51.48 -3.10 25.02
CA ALA A 674 50.88 -2.30 26.09
C ALA A 674 50.81 -0.84 25.64
N ARG A 675 49.61 -0.24 25.71
CA ARG A 675 49.42 1.22 25.67
C ARG A 675 48.68 1.67 26.92
N THR A 676 49.24 2.66 27.60
CA THR A 676 48.68 3.28 28.80
C THR A 676 47.39 4.03 28.49
N ARG A 677 46.24 3.39 28.69
CA ARG A 677 44.91 4.05 28.64
C ARG A 677 44.74 4.85 29.93
N ARG A 678 44.66 6.18 29.81
CA ARG A 678 44.42 7.11 30.93
C ARG A 678 43.09 6.74 31.59
N SER A 679 43.07 6.53 32.89
CA SER A 679 41.89 6.08 33.63
C SER A 679 40.77 7.13 33.63
N THR A 680 39.69 6.84 32.91
CA THR A 680 38.38 7.46 33.15
C THR A 680 37.76 6.86 34.43
N PRO A 681 36.88 7.59 35.14
CA PRO A 681 36.24 7.05 36.35
C PRO A 681 35.40 5.80 36.04
N THR A 682 35.73 4.69 36.70
CA THR A 682 35.02 3.41 36.54
C THR A 682 33.62 3.53 37.12
N THR A 683 32.60 3.57 36.27
CA THR A 683 31.20 3.52 36.70
C THR A 683 30.93 2.23 37.47
N THR A 684 30.34 2.35 38.65
CA THR A 684 29.93 1.27 39.53
C THR A 684 28.44 0.97 39.37
N ALA A 685 27.98 -0.18 39.88
CA ALA A 685 26.55 -0.49 39.98
C ALA A 685 25.78 0.50 40.90
N SER A 686 26.49 1.19 41.81
CA SER A 686 25.93 2.25 42.67
C SER A 686 25.60 3.51 41.87
N ASP A 687 26.43 3.86 40.89
CA ASP A 687 26.17 5.00 40.00
C ASP A 687 24.95 4.73 39.11
N VAL A 688 24.78 3.48 38.63
CA VAL A 688 23.58 3.05 37.89
C VAL A 688 22.34 3.14 38.79
N ALA A 689 22.42 2.64 40.03
CA ALA A 689 21.33 2.73 41.01
C ALA A 689 20.91 4.19 41.25
N THR A 690 21.89 5.07 41.45
CA THR A 690 21.69 6.50 41.72
C THR A 690 21.07 7.21 40.52
N MET A 691 21.57 6.93 39.30
CA MET A 691 21.05 7.47 38.05
C MET A 691 19.60 7.05 37.78
N VAL A 692 19.28 5.75 37.98
CA VAL A 692 17.92 5.23 37.78
C VAL A 692 16.96 5.70 38.87
N LYS A 693 17.42 5.87 40.12
CA LYS A 693 16.62 6.52 41.16
C LYS A 693 16.31 7.97 40.78
N ALA A 694 17.32 8.76 40.42
CA ALA A 694 17.13 10.17 40.06
C ALA A 694 16.13 10.36 38.92
N ILE A 695 16.27 9.62 37.81
CA ILE A 695 15.38 9.78 36.65
C ILE A 695 13.94 9.34 36.90
N LEU A 696 13.71 8.30 37.72
CA LEU A 696 12.36 7.81 38.05
C LEU A 696 11.74 8.51 39.27
N SER A 697 12.51 9.31 40.01
CA SER A 697 12.02 10.21 41.08
C SER A 697 11.65 11.61 40.58
N ASN A 698 11.93 11.94 39.31
CA ASN A 698 11.43 13.17 38.69
C ASN A 698 9.90 13.15 38.59
N GLU A 699 9.25 14.32 38.73
CA GLU A 699 7.82 14.44 38.47
C GLU A 699 7.50 14.07 37.01
N PRO A 700 6.50 13.20 36.75
CA PRO A 700 6.09 12.87 35.39
C PRO A 700 5.48 14.08 34.68
N ASP A 701 5.60 14.12 33.35
CA ASP A 701 4.89 15.13 32.55
C ASP A 701 3.36 14.97 32.62
N SER A 702 2.61 15.90 32.02
CA SER A 702 1.14 15.92 32.01
C SER A 702 0.46 14.70 31.35
N ARG A 703 1.23 13.72 30.88
CA ARG A 703 0.81 12.45 30.28
C ARG A 703 1.36 11.23 31.05
N GLY A 704 1.98 11.45 32.20
CA GLY A 704 2.70 10.45 32.99
C GLY A 704 4.09 10.09 32.43
N GLY A 705 4.63 10.88 31.49
CA GLY A 705 5.90 10.59 30.81
C GLY A 705 7.14 11.00 31.60
N ILE A 706 8.22 10.22 31.47
CA ILE A 706 9.53 10.47 32.11
C ILE A 706 10.58 10.70 31.01
N GLU A 707 11.31 11.81 31.11
CA GLU A 707 12.28 12.30 30.10
C GLU A 707 11.81 12.14 28.63
N GLY A 708 10.55 12.50 28.37
CA GLY A 708 9.92 12.47 27.04
C GLY A 708 9.47 11.09 26.54
N CYS A 709 9.62 10.03 27.33
CA CYS A 709 9.02 8.72 27.07
C CYS A 709 7.71 8.56 27.85
N ASN A 710 6.61 8.27 27.15
CA ASN A 710 5.29 8.12 27.78
C ASN A 710 5.03 6.68 28.28
N PRO A 711 4.11 6.49 29.24
CA PRO A 711 3.66 5.17 29.69
C PRO A 711 3.18 4.28 28.55
N LYS A 712 3.35 2.96 28.67
CA LYS A 712 2.86 2.03 27.63
C LYS A 712 1.34 2.01 27.55
N THR A 713 0.66 2.38 28.62
CA THR A 713 -0.80 2.57 28.74
C THR A 713 -1.31 3.88 28.13
N TYR A 714 -0.46 4.89 27.96
CA TYR A 714 -0.86 6.19 27.42
C TYR A 714 -1.27 6.07 25.94
N GLY A 715 -2.57 6.19 25.66
CA GLY A 715 -3.15 6.02 24.33
C GLY A 715 -3.07 4.59 23.79
N GLN A 716 -3.81 4.32 22.71
CA GLN A 716 -3.94 2.97 22.13
C GLN A 716 -2.57 2.33 21.87
N TYR A 717 -2.36 1.12 22.41
CA TYR A 717 -1.13 0.35 22.17
C TYR A 717 -1.07 -0.08 20.69
N PRO A 718 0.08 0.08 20.01
CA PRO A 718 0.17 -0.15 18.56
C PRO A 718 0.01 -1.64 18.21
N LYS A 719 -0.73 -1.95 17.15
CA LYS A 719 -0.78 -3.31 16.57
C LYS A 719 0.48 -3.63 15.73
N TRP A 720 0.76 -4.90 15.46
CA TRP A 720 1.81 -5.36 14.53
C TRP A 720 1.75 -4.65 13.17
N SER A 721 2.91 -4.44 12.54
CA SER A 721 3.04 -3.56 11.37
C SER A 721 3.92 -4.15 10.26
N CYS A 722 3.32 -4.88 9.33
CA CYS A 722 3.97 -5.49 8.17
C CYS A 722 3.95 -4.58 6.92
N ILE A 723 4.20 -3.27 7.11
CA ILE A 723 4.03 -2.24 6.08
C ILE A 723 5.34 -2.05 5.31
N VAL A 724 5.31 -2.24 3.99
CA VAL A 724 6.42 -1.97 3.07
C VAL A 724 6.96 -0.55 3.27
N GLY A 725 8.29 -0.41 3.34
CA GLY A 725 8.96 0.88 3.56
C GLY A 725 9.14 1.29 5.03
N LYS A 726 8.58 0.55 6.01
CA LYS A 726 8.96 0.69 7.44
C LYS A 726 10.17 -0.15 7.83
N SER A 727 10.68 -0.96 6.91
CA SER A 727 11.97 -1.66 6.98
C SER A 727 12.97 -1.01 6.03
N LYS A 728 14.28 -1.21 6.27
CA LYS A 728 15.31 -0.94 5.26
C LYS A 728 14.98 -1.69 3.95
N GLU A 729 15.43 -1.20 2.80
CA GLU A 729 14.96 -1.65 1.48
C GLU A 729 15.27 -3.13 1.18
N ASN A 730 16.40 -3.62 1.71
CA ASN A 730 16.82 -5.02 1.69
C ASN A 730 16.09 -5.91 2.74
N GLU A 731 15.30 -5.31 3.64
CA GLU A 731 14.63 -5.99 4.76
C GLU A 731 13.10 -6.09 4.58
N ASN A 732 12.59 -5.87 3.36
CA ASN A 732 11.18 -6.06 3.03
C ASN A 732 10.68 -7.48 3.40
N GLY A 733 9.45 -7.54 3.94
CA GLY A 733 8.79 -8.79 4.39
C GLY A 733 8.82 -9.04 5.90
N ILE A 734 9.22 -8.06 6.72
CA ILE A 734 9.06 -8.13 8.19
C ILE A 734 7.64 -7.79 8.63
N CYS A 735 7.31 -8.15 9.88
CA CYS A 735 6.34 -7.43 10.69
C CYS A 735 7.04 -6.77 11.88
N MET A 736 6.85 -5.47 12.09
CA MET A 736 7.48 -4.74 13.20
C MET A 736 6.64 -4.88 14.50
N PRO A 737 7.24 -5.28 15.64
CA PRO A 737 6.52 -5.49 16.90
C PRO A 737 5.85 -4.23 17.49
N PRO A 738 4.71 -4.38 18.19
CA PRO A 738 4.11 -3.37 19.06
C PRO A 738 5.12 -2.69 19.99
N ARG A 739 5.91 -3.50 20.71
CA ARG A 739 6.94 -3.10 21.66
C ARG A 739 8.00 -2.22 21.01
N ARG A 740 8.65 -2.71 19.94
CA ARG A 740 9.65 -1.95 19.15
C ARG A 740 9.14 -0.60 18.66
N LYS A 741 7.85 -0.48 18.32
CA LYS A 741 7.19 0.76 17.87
C LYS A 741 6.91 1.78 18.98
N LYS A 742 6.82 1.35 20.24
CA LYS A 742 6.60 2.21 21.42
C LYS A 742 7.82 2.23 22.36
N LEU A 743 8.99 1.83 21.85
CA LEU A 743 10.27 1.74 22.56
C LEU A 743 10.78 3.14 22.97
N CYS A 744 11.20 3.30 24.21
CA CYS A 744 11.77 4.52 24.75
C CYS A 744 13.16 4.74 24.18
N ILE A 745 13.30 5.75 23.32
CA ILE A 745 14.57 6.10 22.65
C ILE A 745 14.93 7.58 22.78
N ASN A 746 14.20 8.37 23.59
CA ASN A 746 14.36 9.82 23.63
C ASN A 746 15.79 10.26 24.06
N ASN A 747 16.32 9.68 25.14
CA ASN A 747 17.70 9.92 25.58
C ASN A 747 18.73 9.54 24.51
N ILE A 748 18.54 8.43 23.81
CA ILE A 748 19.44 7.98 22.73
C ILE A 748 19.31 8.91 21.51
N GLN A 749 18.11 9.43 21.21
CA GLN A 749 17.91 10.40 20.14
C GLN A 749 18.63 11.73 20.39
N TYR A 750 18.83 12.14 21.65
CA TYR A 750 19.62 13.35 21.95
C TYR A 750 21.09 13.24 21.51
N LEU A 751 21.65 12.02 21.38
CA LEU A 751 23.01 11.82 20.87
C LEU A 751 23.20 12.42 19.46
N ASN A 752 22.14 12.47 18.65
CA ASN A 752 22.15 13.00 17.29
C ASN A 752 22.35 14.53 17.18
N TYR A 753 22.11 15.33 18.23
CA TYR A 753 22.16 16.81 18.11
C TYR A 753 23.60 17.33 18.13
N GLU A 754 24.06 17.89 17.02
CA GLU A 754 25.45 18.38 16.84
C GLU A 754 25.80 19.59 17.72
N THR A 755 24.81 20.31 18.25
CA THR A 755 24.98 21.54 19.05
C THR A 755 25.47 21.33 20.49
N VAL A 756 25.88 20.12 20.87
CA VAL A 756 26.31 19.77 22.23
C VAL A 756 27.55 18.90 22.19
N ASN A 757 28.61 19.31 22.89
CA ASN A 757 29.84 18.53 23.10
C ASN A 757 29.53 17.29 23.96
N LYS A 758 29.56 16.09 23.37
CA LYS A 758 29.29 14.82 24.06
C LYS A 758 30.54 13.96 24.22
N ARG A 759 30.50 13.06 25.19
CA ARG A 759 31.58 12.15 25.59
C ARG A 759 31.08 10.72 25.67
N GLU A 760 32.00 9.77 25.80
CA GLU A 760 31.68 8.34 25.93
C GLU A 760 30.69 8.05 27.08
N LYS A 761 30.74 8.84 28.17
CA LYS A 761 29.79 8.81 29.30
C LYS A 761 28.35 9.08 28.87
N ASP A 762 28.14 10.05 27.98
CA ASP A 762 26.79 10.49 27.59
C ASP A 762 26.09 9.42 26.73
N ILE A 763 26.84 8.65 25.94
CA ILE A 763 26.34 7.44 25.26
C ILE A 763 25.84 6.42 26.29
N LYS A 764 26.67 6.11 27.29
CA LYS A 764 26.36 5.12 28.34
C LYS A 764 25.09 5.51 29.10
N GLU A 765 25.01 6.75 29.56
CA GLU A 765 23.85 7.25 30.31
C GLU A 765 22.59 7.23 29.47
N ALA A 766 22.67 7.64 28.20
CA ALA A 766 21.51 7.65 27.31
C ALA A 766 20.86 6.26 27.15
N PHE A 767 21.69 5.22 26.99
CA PHE A 767 21.20 3.84 26.89
C PHE A 767 20.68 3.29 28.22
N ILE A 768 21.36 3.54 29.35
CA ILE A 768 20.92 3.13 30.70
C ILE A 768 19.56 3.76 31.04
N LYS A 769 19.43 5.09 30.86
CA LYS A 769 18.19 5.84 31.11
C LYS A 769 17.02 5.31 30.27
N CYS A 770 17.22 5.14 28.97
CA CYS A 770 16.20 4.58 28.08
C CYS A 770 15.78 3.16 28.51
N ALA A 771 16.74 2.28 28.81
CA ALA A 771 16.45 0.91 29.21
C ALA A 771 15.72 0.80 30.56
N ALA A 772 16.04 1.68 31.51
CA ALA A 772 15.34 1.78 32.79
C ALA A 772 13.89 2.26 32.63
N ILE A 773 13.66 3.38 31.93
CA ILE A 773 12.31 3.92 31.67
C ILE A 773 11.47 2.92 30.86
N GLU A 774 12.06 2.28 29.85
CA GLU A 774 11.39 1.26 29.05
C GLU A 774 10.89 0.11 29.92
N THR A 775 11.76 -0.44 30.76
CA THR A 775 11.44 -1.59 31.61
C THR A 775 10.40 -1.21 32.67
N HIS A 776 10.53 -0.03 33.28
CA HIS A 776 9.55 0.51 34.22
C HIS A 776 8.14 0.59 33.60
N PHE A 777 7.98 1.29 32.46
CA PHE A 777 6.67 1.41 31.84
C PHE A 777 6.16 0.10 31.20
N ALA A 778 7.07 -0.77 30.73
CA ALA A 778 6.69 -2.10 30.25
C ALA A 778 6.14 -2.96 31.40
N TRP A 779 6.75 -2.90 32.59
CA TRP A 779 6.27 -3.60 33.78
C TRP A 779 4.87 -3.16 34.17
N HIS A 780 4.65 -1.83 34.25
CA HIS A 780 3.35 -1.26 34.58
C HIS A 780 2.23 -1.75 33.66
N ARG A 781 2.49 -1.87 32.35
CA ARG A 781 1.53 -2.48 31.42
C ARG A 781 1.41 -3.99 31.58
N TYR A 782 2.51 -4.71 31.77
CA TYR A 782 2.48 -6.18 31.86
C TYR A 782 1.61 -6.68 33.02
N LYS A 783 1.67 -6.02 34.18
CA LYS A 783 0.90 -6.42 35.38
C LYS A 783 -0.57 -6.04 35.38
N GLU A 784 -1.02 -5.14 34.51
CA GLU A 784 -2.46 -4.89 34.28
C GLU A 784 -3.12 -6.13 33.68
N ASP A 785 -2.49 -6.68 32.64
CA ASP A 785 -2.91 -7.91 31.97
C ASP A 785 -2.58 -9.16 32.83
N ASN A 786 -1.53 -9.12 33.67
CA ASN A 786 -1.03 -10.25 34.47
C ASN A 786 -1.01 -9.98 35.98
N LYS A 787 -2.18 -9.98 36.62
CA LYS A 787 -2.35 -9.59 38.05
C LYS A 787 -1.46 -10.33 39.07
N LYS A 788 -1.02 -11.57 38.79
CA LYS A 788 -0.14 -12.36 39.69
C LYS A 788 1.35 -12.00 39.59
N ALA A 789 1.75 -11.31 38.53
CA ALA A 789 3.16 -11.00 38.24
C ALA A 789 3.84 -10.19 39.34
N GLU A 790 3.11 -9.30 40.01
CA GLU A 790 3.62 -8.48 41.10
C GLU A 790 4.01 -9.33 42.33
N ASP A 791 3.33 -10.44 42.59
CA ASP A 791 3.65 -11.34 43.72
C ASP A 791 4.76 -12.34 43.38
N GLU A 792 4.94 -12.68 42.09
CA GLU A 792 6.12 -13.39 41.60
C GLU A 792 7.37 -12.50 41.74
N LEU A 793 7.28 -11.23 41.35
CA LEU A 793 8.39 -10.28 41.43
C LEU A 793 8.87 -10.09 42.87
N LYS A 794 7.96 -9.82 43.81
CA LYS A 794 8.28 -9.67 45.26
C LYS A 794 8.97 -10.89 45.87
N LYS A 795 8.60 -12.11 45.42
CA LYS A 795 9.24 -13.36 45.86
C LYS A 795 10.70 -13.47 45.38
N GLY A 796 11.14 -12.61 44.46
CA GLY A 796 12.47 -12.60 43.89
C GLY A 796 12.54 -13.21 42.48
N THR A 797 11.40 -13.33 41.77
CA THR A 797 11.30 -14.02 40.48
C THR A 797 10.70 -13.09 39.41
N ILE A 798 11.48 -12.76 38.37
CA ILE A 798 10.95 -12.06 37.18
C ILE A 798 10.14 -13.06 36.35
N PRO A 799 8.84 -12.81 36.08
CA PRO A 799 7.99 -13.70 35.27
C PRO A 799 8.60 -13.94 33.87
N ASP A 800 8.59 -15.18 33.39
CA ASP A 800 9.32 -15.58 32.18
C ASP A 800 8.93 -14.82 30.91
N GLU A 801 7.65 -14.48 30.77
CA GLU A 801 7.14 -13.67 29.66
C GLU A 801 7.68 -12.23 29.72
N PHE A 802 7.72 -11.63 30.91
CA PHE A 802 8.33 -10.31 31.09
C PHE A 802 9.86 -10.33 30.89
N LYS A 803 10.53 -11.40 31.36
CA LYS A 803 11.95 -11.66 31.13
C LYS A 803 12.28 -11.71 29.63
N ARG A 804 11.38 -12.26 28.80
CA ARG A 804 11.49 -12.23 27.33
C ARG A 804 11.23 -10.84 26.74
N ILE A 805 10.25 -10.09 27.23
CA ILE A 805 10.04 -8.67 26.86
C ILE A 805 11.32 -7.86 27.10
N MET A 806 12.01 -8.08 28.23
CA MET A 806 13.32 -7.47 28.52
C MET A 806 14.39 -7.91 27.50
N TYR A 807 14.50 -9.21 27.20
CA TYR A 807 15.45 -9.75 26.21
C TYR A 807 15.24 -9.14 24.80
N TYR A 808 14.00 -9.09 24.29
CA TYR A 808 13.69 -8.49 22.98
C TYR A 808 14.06 -7.01 22.95
N THR A 809 13.73 -6.26 24.02
CA THR A 809 14.07 -4.84 24.18
C THR A 809 15.57 -4.58 24.24
N TYR A 810 16.31 -5.35 25.04
CA TYR A 810 17.77 -5.25 25.14
C TYR A 810 18.47 -5.57 23.80
N GLY A 811 17.96 -6.57 23.08
CA GLY A 811 18.41 -6.88 21.72
C GLY A 811 18.17 -5.74 20.72
N ASP A 812 17.03 -5.05 20.81
CA ASP A 812 16.73 -3.91 19.93
C ASP A 812 17.60 -2.68 20.27
N TYR A 813 17.92 -2.44 21.55
CA TYR A 813 18.93 -1.43 21.91
C TYR A 813 20.31 -1.76 21.34
N LYS A 814 20.74 -3.04 21.43
CA LYS A 814 22.00 -3.50 20.82
C LYS A 814 22.02 -3.24 19.30
N ASP A 815 20.95 -3.59 18.60
CA ASP A 815 20.87 -3.40 17.14
C ASP A 815 20.85 -1.92 16.72
N MET A 816 20.24 -1.03 17.51
CA MET A 816 20.33 0.42 17.28
C MET A 816 21.74 0.96 17.55
N PHE A 817 22.44 0.44 18.57
CA PHE A 817 23.83 0.82 18.85
C PHE A 817 24.79 0.41 17.72
N PHE A 818 24.66 -0.81 17.18
CA PHE A 818 25.53 -1.32 16.10
C PHE A 818 25.08 -0.92 14.68
N GLY A 819 23.85 -0.41 14.51
CA GLY A 819 23.29 -0.01 13.20
C GLY A 819 22.64 -1.14 12.41
N THR A 820 22.60 -2.33 12.99
CA THR A 820 21.95 -3.54 12.48
C THR A 820 20.43 -3.51 12.64
N ASP A 821 19.85 -2.54 13.35
CA ASP A 821 18.39 -2.40 13.48
C ASP A 821 17.73 -2.22 12.10
N ILE A 822 16.70 -3.02 11.81
CA ILE A 822 16.11 -3.15 10.47
C ILE A 822 14.96 -2.17 10.21
N ALA A 823 14.61 -1.32 11.18
CA ALA A 823 13.59 -0.29 11.00
C ALA A 823 14.07 0.84 10.08
N ASN A 824 13.16 1.39 9.29
CA ASN A 824 13.38 2.58 8.48
C ASN A 824 12.86 3.84 9.20
N ASP A 825 13.53 4.23 10.28
CA ASP A 825 13.31 5.50 10.97
C ASP A 825 14.57 6.37 10.86
N LYS A 826 14.42 7.54 10.23
CA LYS A 826 15.52 8.50 10.04
C LYS A 826 16.16 8.95 11.36
N LYS A 827 15.40 8.99 12.46
CA LYS A 827 15.92 9.35 13.80
C LYS A 827 16.75 8.24 14.45
N ILE A 828 16.67 7.02 13.92
CA ILE A 828 17.34 5.83 14.44
C ILE A 828 18.56 5.47 13.58
N ILE A 829 18.43 5.59 12.26
CA ILE A 829 19.52 5.34 11.28
C ILE A 829 20.78 6.18 11.57
N THR A 830 20.63 7.38 12.14
CA THR A 830 21.76 8.26 12.49
C THR A 830 22.48 7.89 13.78
N ILE A 831 21.84 7.16 14.71
CA ILE A 831 22.36 6.92 16.08
C ILE A 831 23.75 6.28 16.04
N THR A 832 23.93 5.25 15.21
CA THR A 832 25.21 4.54 15.06
C THR A 832 26.34 5.46 14.57
N ASN A 833 26.02 6.43 13.70
CA ASN A 833 26.99 7.41 13.21
C ASN A 833 27.37 8.38 14.34
N SER A 834 26.39 8.93 15.07
CA SER A 834 26.67 9.83 16.20
C SER A 834 27.44 9.13 17.33
N VAL A 835 27.11 7.88 17.66
CA VAL A 835 27.91 7.03 18.56
C VAL A 835 29.35 6.89 18.06
N THR A 836 29.55 6.64 16.76
CA THR A 836 30.88 6.48 16.16
C THR A 836 31.70 7.77 16.17
N THR A 837 31.06 8.92 15.91
CA THR A 837 31.69 10.25 16.00
C THR A 837 32.16 10.51 17.42
N ILE A 838 31.28 10.38 18.43
CA ILE A 838 31.61 10.64 19.84
C ILE A 838 32.74 9.72 20.32
N LEU A 839 32.72 8.43 19.97
CA LEU A 839 33.82 7.50 20.32
C LEU A 839 35.16 7.91 19.67
N ASN A 840 35.16 8.37 18.42
CA ASN A 840 36.38 8.77 17.71
C ASN A 840 36.98 10.10 18.21
N GLU A 841 36.13 11.09 18.52
CA GLU A 841 36.54 12.39 19.06
C GLU A 841 37.30 12.24 20.39
N ASN A 842 36.74 11.45 21.32
CA ASN A 842 37.38 11.14 22.60
C ASN A 842 38.69 10.35 22.43
N ASN A 843 38.84 9.65 21.31
CA ASN A 843 40.02 8.84 20.99
C ASN A 843 41.10 9.56 20.14
N LYS A 844 40.88 10.81 19.70
CA LYS A 844 41.80 11.61 18.85
C LYS A 844 42.34 10.87 17.61
N LYS A 845 41.48 10.18 16.86
CA LYS A 845 41.87 9.40 15.65
C LYS A 845 41.10 9.88 14.42
N LYS A 846 41.74 9.84 13.25
CA LYS A 846 41.03 9.97 11.96
C LYS A 846 40.13 8.75 11.75
N GLN A 847 38.98 8.96 11.11
CA GLN A 847 38.00 7.91 10.78
C GLN A 847 38.64 6.79 9.98
N ASP A 848 38.31 5.55 10.35
CA ASP A 848 38.77 4.32 9.70
C ASP A 848 37.71 3.25 9.99
N LYS A 849 36.95 2.88 8.95
CA LYS A 849 35.74 2.05 9.07
C LYS A 849 35.98 0.72 9.79
N LYS A 850 37.19 0.14 9.70
CA LYS A 850 37.54 -1.12 10.38
C LYS A 850 37.78 -0.90 11.87
N LYS A 851 38.45 0.21 12.21
CA LYS A 851 38.70 0.66 13.58
C LYS A 851 37.40 1.11 14.28
N ASP A 852 36.49 1.76 13.57
CA ASP A 852 35.21 2.24 14.09
C ASP A 852 34.34 1.09 14.63
N GLU A 853 34.34 -0.06 13.94
CA GLU A 853 33.61 -1.26 14.35
C GLU A 853 34.23 -1.92 15.60
N GLU A 854 35.57 -1.94 15.68
CA GLU A 854 36.31 -2.43 16.84
C GLU A 854 36.06 -1.56 18.09
N LEU A 855 36.06 -0.22 17.92
CA LEU A 855 35.72 0.72 18.99
C LEU A 855 34.29 0.53 19.51
N ARG A 856 33.30 0.35 18.61
CA ARG A 856 31.92 0.04 19.04
C ARG A 856 31.82 -1.29 19.77
N LYS A 857 32.53 -2.33 19.32
CA LYS A 857 32.59 -3.63 20.02
C LYS A 857 33.17 -3.50 21.42
N ILE A 858 34.32 -2.84 21.57
CA ILE A 858 34.97 -2.62 22.88
C ILE A 858 34.03 -1.83 23.82
N PHE A 859 33.47 -0.71 23.36
CA PHE A 859 32.57 0.09 24.19
C PHE A 859 31.32 -0.69 24.62
N TRP A 860 30.72 -1.49 23.72
CA TRP A 860 29.58 -2.33 24.06
C TRP A 860 29.96 -3.37 25.11
N GLU A 861 31.05 -4.11 24.91
CA GLU A 861 31.50 -5.14 25.85
C GLU A 861 31.86 -4.56 27.24
N GLU A 862 32.44 -3.36 27.29
CA GLU A 862 32.69 -2.63 28.54
C GLU A 862 31.40 -2.20 29.27
N ASN A 863 30.31 -1.94 28.55
CA ASN A 863 29.13 -1.26 29.11
C ASN A 863 27.81 -2.05 29.12
N LYS A 864 27.72 -3.16 28.39
CA LYS A 864 26.50 -3.97 28.20
C LYS A 864 25.82 -4.37 29.52
N LYS A 865 26.60 -4.77 30.53
CA LYS A 865 26.11 -5.12 31.87
C LYS A 865 25.36 -3.98 32.56
N PHE A 866 25.84 -2.73 32.44
CA PHE A 866 25.21 -1.58 33.10
C PHE A 866 23.86 -1.21 32.46
N ILE A 867 23.70 -1.48 31.17
CA ILE A 867 22.40 -1.33 30.47
C ILE A 867 21.40 -2.34 31.05
N TRP A 868 21.82 -3.59 31.26
CA TRP A 868 20.99 -4.62 31.91
C TRP A 868 20.69 -4.30 33.39
N GLU A 869 21.69 -3.87 34.16
CA GLU A 869 21.49 -3.35 35.52
C GLU A 869 20.46 -2.23 35.54
N GLY A 870 20.51 -1.29 34.58
CA GLY A 870 19.51 -0.23 34.41
C GLY A 870 18.08 -0.76 34.22
N MET A 871 17.90 -1.85 33.46
CA MET A 871 16.60 -2.51 33.32
C MET A 871 16.12 -3.12 34.64
N ILE A 872 17.00 -3.78 35.40
CA ILE A 872 16.68 -4.35 36.71
C ILE A 872 16.32 -3.26 37.72
N TYR A 873 17.05 -2.14 37.75
CA TYR A 873 16.68 -1.00 38.60
C TYR A 873 15.34 -0.36 38.18
N GLY A 874 15.06 -0.25 36.88
CA GLY A 874 13.78 0.25 36.38
C GLY A 874 12.58 -0.65 36.70
N LEU A 875 12.77 -1.97 36.64
CA LEU A 875 11.79 -2.98 37.06
C LEU A 875 11.53 -2.98 38.57
N THR A 876 12.55 -2.73 39.39
CA THR A 876 12.48 -2.85 40.86
C THR A 876 12.19 -1.52 41.57
N TYR A 877 12.12 -0.41 40.84
CA TYR A 877 11.96 0.94 41.39
C TYR A 877 10.68 1.12 42.24
N HIS A 878 9.55 0.56 41.81
CA HIS A 878 8.25 0.75 42.49
C HIS A 878 8.05 -0.12 43.74
N LEU A 879 8.96 -1.07 44.00
CA LEU A 879 8.94 -1.89 45.22
C LEU A 879 9.31 -1.03 46.44
N LYS A 880 8.80 -1.38 47.62
CA LYS A 880 9.09 -0.64 48.87
C LYS A 880 10.14 -1.31 49.75
N ASP A 881 10.20 -2.65 49.76
CA ASP A 881 11.17 -3.41 50.54
C ASP A 881 12.50 -3.55 49.77
N GLU A 882 13.62 -3.14 50.38
CA GLU A 882 14.94 -3.28 49.75
C GLU A 882 15.42 -4.74 49.71
N ASN A 883 14.90 -5.64 50.54
CA ASN A 883 15.17 -7.08 50.46
C ASN A 883 14.51 -7.73 49.24
N GLU A 884 13.27 -7.32 48.89
CA GLU A 884 12.63 -7.73 47.63
C GLU A 884 13.51 -7.29 46.43
N LYS A 885 13.90 -6.01 46.40
CA LYS A 885 14.78 -5.46 45.35
C LYS A 885 16.13 -6.18 45.32
N LYS A 886 16.72 -6.47 46.48
CA LYS A 886 18.01 -7.17 46.58
C LYS A 886 17.91 -8.59 46.01
N LYS A 887 16.90 -9.38 46.40
CA LYS A 887 16.67 -10.72 45.84
C LYS A 887 16.63 -10.70 44.31
N ILE A 888 15.91 -9.74 43.71
CA ILE A 888 15.81 -9.63 42.24
C ILE A 888 17.15 -9.22 41.61
N LYS A 889 17.89 -8.29 42.22
CA LYS A 889 19.23 -7.88 41.76
C LYS A 889 20.23 -9.04 41.82
N ASP A 890 20.21 -9.82 42.90
CA ASP A 890 21.11 -10.95 43.13
C ASP A 890 20.76 -12.16 42.23
N ASN A 891 19.46 -12.43 42.01
CA ASN A 891 19.01 -13.55 41.16
C ASN A 891 19.15 -13.32 39.65
N TYR A 892 19.19 -12.05 39.19
CA TYR A 892 19.17 -11.69 37.76
C TYR A 892 20.34 -10.79 37.34
N GLN A 893 21.51 -10.97 37.98
CA GLN A 893 22.76 -10.31 37.57
C GLN A 893 23.12 -10.69 36.12
N TYR A 894 23.78 -9.77 35.41
CA TYR A 894 24.13 -9.97 33.99
C TYR A 894 24.86 -11.30 33.73
N ASN A 895 25.79 -11.65 34.61
CA ASN A 895 26.61 -12.87 34.53
C ASN A 895 25.82 -14.17 34.76
N ASP A 896 24.59 -14.11 35.25
CA ASP A 896 23.71 -15.26 35.41
C ASP A 896 22.72 -15.36 34.25
N MET A 897 22.28 -14.21 33.72
CA MET A 897 21.52 -14.14 32.46
C MET A 897 22.30 -14.70 31.26
N THR A 898 23.64 -14.70 31.31
CA THR A 898 24.46 -15.37 30.29
C THR A 898 24.53 -16.90 30.45
N LYS A 899 24.21 -17.44 31.63
CA LYS A 899 24.21 -18.89 31.95
C LYS A 899 22.84 -19.57 31.74
N LEU A 900 21.74 -18.80 31.78
CA LEU A 900 20.39 -19.32 31.56
C LEU A 900 20.19 -19.88 30.14
N THR A 901 19.14 -20.69 29.96
CA THR A 901 18.70 -21.17 28.65
C THR A 901 17.37 -20.49 28.25
N PRO A 902 17.28 -19.84 27.07
CA PRO A 902 18.40 -19.40 26.25
C PRO A 902 19.19 -18.26 26.92
N SER A 903 20.49 -18.24 26.66
CA SER A 903 21.41 -17.22 27.19
C SER A 903 21.05 -15.86 26.61
N LEU A 904 21.07 -14.81 27.43
CA LEU A 904 20.86 -13.43 26.98
C LEU A 904 21.79 -13.07 25.83
N GLU A 905 23.05 -13.53 25.85
CA GLU A 905 24.00 -13.24 24.78
C GLU A 905 23.69 -13.96 23.46
N GLU A 906 23.37 -15.25 23.49
CA GLU A 906 22.98 -15.98 22.26
C GLU A 906 21.66 -15.46 21.69
N PHE A 907 20.69 -15.14 22.57
CA PHE A 907 19.45 -14.53 22.17
C PHE A 907 19.67 -13.20 21.43
N VAL A 908 20.54 -12.32 21.91
CA VAL A 908 20.83 -11.04 21.23
C VAL A 908 21.94 -11.11 20.18
N LYS A 909 22.52 -12.29 19.93
CA LYS A 909 23.26 -12.57 18.68
C LYS A 909 22.32 -12.94 17.54
N ARG A 910 21.14 -13.52 17.83
CA ARG A 910 20.11 -13.85 16.82
C ARG A 910 19.71 -12.59 16.02
N PRO A 911 19.75 -12.62 14.66
CA PRO A 911 19.37 -11.50 13.80
C PRO A 911 17.99 -10.92 14.15
N GLN A 912 17.85 -9.59 14.12
CA GLN A 912 16.66 -8.90 14.64
C GLN A 912 15.34 -9.39 14.03
N PHE A 913 15.30 -9.64 12.72
CA PHE A 913 14.11 -10.22 12.07
C PHE A 913 13.68 -11.54 12.71
N LEU A 914 14.61 -12.46 12.97
CA LEU A 914 14.30 -13.77 13.55
C LEU A 914 13.86 -13.63 15.02
N ARG A 915 14.35 -12.63 15.76
CA ARG A 915 13.82 -12.30 17.09
C ARG A 915 12.39 -11.78 16.98
N TRP A 916 12.10 -10.79 16.14
CA TRP A 916 10.75 -10.26 15.96
C TRP A 916 9.76 -11.30 15.41
N PHE A 917 10.21 -12.24 14.58
CA PHE A 917 9.37 -13.35 14.08
C PHE A 917 9.10 -14.40 15.17
N THR A 918 10.03 -14.58 16.13
CA THR A 918 9.81 -15.36 17.36
C THR A 918 8.80 -14.65 18.28
N GLU A 919 8.97 -13.35 18.51
CA GLU A 919 8.05 -12.49 19.29
C GLU A 919 6.63 -12.51 18.72
N TRP A 920 6.51 -12.46 17.39
CA TRP A 920 5.26 -12.58 16.65
C TRP A 920 4.59 -13.95 16.86
N ALA A 921 5.36 -15.03 16.85
CA ALA A 921 4.84 -16.39 17.04
C ALA A 921 4.39 -16.62 18.48
N GLU A 922 5.12 -16.08 19.45
CA GLU A 922 4.77 -16.13 20.87
C GLU A 922 3.45 -15.38 21.15
N GLU A 923 3.31 -14.14 20.65
CA GLU A 923 2.08 -13.36 20.78
C GLU A 923 0.90 -14.02 20.04
N PHE A 924 1.13 -14.59 18.85
CA PHE A 924 0.11 -15.36 18.13
C PHE A 924 -0.38 -16.57 18.93
N CYS A 925 0.52 -17.36 19.51
CA CYS A 925 0.14 -18.55 20.27
C CYS A 925 -0.65 -18.20 21.53
N ASN A 926 -0.28 -17.12 22.22
CA ASN A 926 -1.00 -16.63 23.38
C ASN A 926 -2.36 -16.03 23.00
N GLU A 927 -2.48 -15.15 21.99
CA GLU A 927 -3.78 -14.68 21.50
C GLU A 927 -4.65 -15.88 21.03
N ARG A 928 -4.08 -16.84 20.28
CA ARG A 928 -4.82 -18.01 19.77
C ARG A 928 -5.40 -18.85 20.90
N LYS A 929 -4.67 -19.05 22.00
CA LYS A 929 -5.15 -19.81 23.17
C LYS A 929 -6.39 -19.16 23.78
N GLU A 930 -6.40 -17.85 23.96
CA GLU A 930 -7.56 -17.13 24.50
C GLU A 930 -8.71 -17.00 23.48
N GLN A 931 -8.42 -16.95 22.18
CA GLN A 931 -9.45 -16.97 21.13
C GLN A 931 -10.07 -18.37 20.94
N LEU A 932 -9.31 -19.45 21.17
CA LEU A 932 -9.84 -20.82 21.22
C LEU A 932 -10.78 -21.00 22.40
N LYS A 933 -10.40 -20.61 23.62
CA LYS A 933 -11.31 -20.65 24.78
C LYS A 933 -12.64 -19.93 24.54
N LYS A 934 -12.62 -18.80 23.82
CA LYS A 934 -13.83 -18.04 23.46
C LYS A 934 -14.68 -18.76 22.43
N LEU A 935 -14.06 -19.41 21.46
CA LEU A 935 -14.75 -20.28 20.49
C LEU A 935 -15.36 -21.51 21.17
N GLU A 936 -14.58 -22.19 22.02
CA GLU A 936 -15.00 -23.33 22.82
C GLU A 936 -16.16 -22.97 23.77
N ALA A 937 -16.12 -21.81 24.41
CA ALA A 937 -17.21 -21.31 25.25
C ALA A 937 -18.47 -21.00 24.43
N GLY A 938 -18.35 -20.23 23.34
CA GLY A 938 -19.49 -19.84 22.49
C GLY A 938 -20.13 -21.00 21.72
N CYS A 939 -19.44 -22.14 21.61
CA CYS A 939 -19.98 -23.37 20.99
C CYS A 939 -20.21 -24.51 21.99
N LYS A 940 -20.07 -24.29 23.31
CA LYS A 940 -20.02 -25.34 24.32
C LYS A 940 -21.30 -26.18 24.42
N GLU A 941 -22.44 -25.57 24.11
CA GLU A 941 -23.77 -26.19 24.17
C GLU A 941 -24.44 -26.29 22.78
N TYR A 942 -23.66 -26.15 21.70
CA TYR A 942 -24.16 -26.26 20.33
C TYR A 942 -23.92 -27.68 19.79
N GLU A 943 -24.99 -28.48 19.74
CA GLU A 943 -25.01 -29.73 18.98
C GLU A 943 -25.39 -29.46 17.52
N CYS A 944 -24.57 -29.93 16.58
CA CYS A 944 -24.98 -29.99 15.18
C CYS A 944 -26.23 -30.87 15.05
N ASN A 945 -27.32 -30.30 14.50
CA ASN A 945 -28.70 -30.82 14.43
C ASN A 945 -29.60 -30.56 15.65
N GLY A 946 -29.14 -29.82 16.67
CA GLY A 946 -30.01 -29.27 17.71
C GLY A 946 -31.00 -28.24 17.17
N SER A 947 -32.12 -28.04 17.87
CA SER A 947 -33.22 -27.14 17.46
C SER A 947 -33.25 -25.81 18.24
N ASP A 948 -32.11 -25.40 18.80
CA ASP A 948 -31.95 -24.18 19.61
C ASP A 948 -31.27 -23.09 18.77
N ASP A 949 -32.10 -22.23 18.15
CA ASP A 949 -31.64 -21.17 17.24
C ASP A 949 -30.73 -20.14 17.93
N GLY A 950 -30.89 -19.92 19.24
CA GLY A 950 -30.09 -18.95 20.00
C GLY A 950 -28.64 -19.41 20.15
N LYS A 951 -28.44 -20.64 20.62
CA LYS A 951 -27.09 -21.25 20.77
C LYS A 951 -26.39 -21.44 19.42
N THR A 952 -27.18 -21.66 18.37
CA THR A 952 -26.69 -21.69 16.98
C THR A 952 -26.10 -20.34 16.55
N GLN A 953 -26.73 -19.21 16.93
CA GLN A 953 -26.20 -17.88 16.64
C GLN A 953 -24.93 -17.57 17.42
N GLU A 954 -24.87 -17.84 18.73
CA GLU A 954 -23.68 -17.56 19.55
C GLU A 954 -22.43 -18.30 19.02
N CYS A 955 -22.57 -19.58 18.66
CA CYS A 955 -21.48 -20.35 18.09
C CYS A 955 -21.07 -19.83 16.69
N ALA A 956 -22.02 -19.36 15.87
CA ALA A 956 -21.73 -18.76 14.58
C ALA A 956 -20.95 -17.42 14.71
N GLU A 957 -21.33 -16.56 15.66
CA GLU A 957 -20.63 -15.30 15.93
C GLU A 957 -19.22 -15.53 16.50
N ALA A 958 -19.06 -16.51 17.38
CA ALA A 958 -17.76 -16.95 17.88
C ALA A 958 -16.87 -17.50 16.74
N CYS A 959 -17.44 -18.31 15.84
CA CYS A 959 -16.77 -18.81 14.63
C CYS A 959 -16.31 -17.67 13.71
N VAL A 960 -17.17 -16.69 13.41
CA VAL A 960 -16.83 -15.53 12.56
C VAL A 960 -15.71 -14.70 13.19
N THR A 961 -15.77 -14.50 14.51
CA THR A 961 -14.73 -13.79 15.28
C THR A 961 -13.38 -14.50 15.21
N TYR A 962 -13.36 -15.82 15.44
CA TYR A 962 -12.14 -16.63 15.34
C TYR A 962 -11.58 -16.68 13.90
N GLN A 963 -12.45 -16.78 12.88
CA GLN A 963 -12.04 -16.71 11.47
C GLN A 963 -11.39 -15.37 11.11
N ALA A 964 -11.96 -14.25 11.58
CA ALA A 964 -11.39 -12.92 11.36
C ALA A 964 -10.02 -12.76 12.05
N PHE A 965 -9.89 -13.28 13.27
CA PHE A 965 -8.62 -13.37 14.01
C PHE A 965 -7.57 -14.18 13.23
N ILE A 966 -7.88 -15.41 12.82
CA ILE A 966 -6.96 -16.27 12.06
C ILE A 966 -6.59 -15.62 10.72
N LYS A 967 -7.54 -15.00 10.00
CA LYS A 967 -7.28 -14.31 8.72
C LYS A 967 -6.27 -13.16 8.88
N LYS A 968 -6.40 -12.33 9.93
CA LYS A 968 -5.42 -11.28 10.29
C LYS A 968 -4.02 -11.88 10.46
N TRP A 969 -3.87 -12.88 11.31
CA TRP A 969 -2.55 -13.44 11.65
C TRP A 969 -1.95 -14.26 10.49
N LYS A 970 -2.77 -14.99 9.71
CA LYS A 970 -2.32 -15.76 8.53
C LYS A 970 -1.58 -14.89 7.51
N THR A 971 -2.11 -13.72 7.15
CA THR A 971 -1.42 -12.80 6.22
C THR A 971 -0.10 -12.25 6.78
N GLN A 972 0.02 -12.10 8.10
CA GLN A 972 1.29 -11.70 8.74
C GLN A 972 2.32 -12.84 8.76
N TYR A 973 1.85 -14.08 8.93
CA TYR A 973 2.68 -15.29 8.81
C TYR A 973 3.22 -15.46 7.39
N GLU A 974 2.35 -15.38 6.38
CA GLU A 974 2.69 -15.58 4.97
C GLU A 974 3.80 -14.62 4.52
N VAL A 975 3.68 -13.33 4.84
CA VAL A 975 4.71 -12.31 4.50
C VAL A 975 6.06 -12.60 5.16
N GLN A 976 6.06 -13.00 6.43
CA GLN A 976 7.29 -13.31 7.18
C GLN A 976 7.89 -14.67 6.80
N ARG A 977 7.07 -15.66 6.42
CA ARG A 977 7.48 -16.95 5.87
C ARG A 977 8.26 -16.78 4.57
N GLU A 978 7.77 -15.94 3.64
CA GLU A 978 8.49 -15.70 2.39
C GLU A 978 9.80 -14.92 2.61
N LYS A 979 9.84 -14.00 3.60
CA LYS A 979 11.10 -13.38 4.01
C LYS A 979 12.07 -14.41 4.62
N PHE A 980 11.60 -15.25 5.54
CA PHE A 980 12.40 -16.30 6.18
C PHE A 980 13.00 -17.24 5.13
N LYS A 981 12.16 -17.72 4.20
CA LYS A 981 12.61 -18.54 3.08
C LYS A 981 13.65 -17.80 2.24
N LYS A 982 13.36 -16.58 1.78
CA LYS A 982 14.30 -15.80 0.97
C LYS A 982 15.64 -15.57 1.67
N ASP A 983 15.64 -15.18 2.94
CA ASP A 983 16.86 -14.91 3.69
C ASP A 983 17.65 -16.22 3.98
N LYS A 984 16.97 -17.36 4.17
CA LYS A 984 17.59 -18.70 4.23
C LYS A 984 18.20 -19.11 2.88
N ASP A 985 17.45 -19.03 1.80
CA ASP A 985 17.86 -19.46 0.46
C ASP A 985 19.08 -18.63 -0.04
N ASN A 986 19.11 -17.33 0.26
CA ASN A 986 20.24 -16.44 -0.01
C ASN A 986 21.39 -16.58 1.02
N LYS A 987 21.30 -17.53 1.96
CA LYS A 987 22.30 -17.85 3.00
C LYS A 987 22.74 -16.64 3.84
N LYS A 988 21.79 -15.77 4.17
CA LYS A 988 22.02 -14.49 4.89
C LYS A 988 22.40 -14.67 6.36
N TYR A 989 22.29 -15.89 6.90
CA TYR A 989 22.52 -16.20 8.31
C TYR A 989 23.91 -16.79 8.61
N LYS A 990 24.76 -16.95 7.60
CA LYS A 990 26.14 -17.48 7.69
C LYS A 990 26.99 -16.85 8.80
N ASP A 991 26.89 -15.53 8.94
CA ASP A 991 27.69 -14.78 9.92
C ASP A 991 27.22 -14.98 11.38
N TYR A 992 26.27 -15.89 11.62
CA TYR A 992 25.63 -16.16 12.91
C TYR A 992 25.62 -17.68 13.22
N PRO A 993 26.76 -18.33 13.57
CA PRO A 993 26.87 -19.79 13.57
C PRO A 993 25.98 -20.57 14.56
N SER A 994 25.41 -19.94 15.59
CA SER A 994 24.31 -20.55 16.38
C SER A 994 23.00 -20.54 15.60
N THR A 995 22.64 -19.39 15.01
CA THR A 995 21.45 -19.24 14.17
C THR A 995 21.51 -20.06 12.88
N GLU A 996 22.66 -20.18 12.20
CA GLU A 996 22.76 -20.97 10.96
C GLU A 996 22.41 -22.44 11.22
N ARG A 997 23.00 -23.07 12.24
CA ARG A 997 22.68 -24.45 12.66
C ARG A 997 21.21 -24.65 13.04
N ASP A 998 20.51 -23.61 13.47
CA ASP A 998 19.08 -23.64 13.74
C ASP A 998 18.23 -23.53 12.45
N ILE A 999 18.69 -22.72 11.49
CA ILE A 999 18.05 -22.53 10.19
C ILE A 999 18.25 -23.76 9.29
N GLU A 1000 19.37 -24.47 9.42
CA GLU A 1000 19.64 -25.73 8.72
C GLU A 1000 18.70 -26.85 9.18
N LYS A 1001 18.50 -27.00 10.50
CA LYS A 1001 17.62 -28.02 11.10
C LYS A 1001 16.14 -27.87 10.72
N ALA A 1002 15.66 -26.65 10.52
CA ALA A 1002 14.27 -26.38 10.17
C ALA A 1002 14.12 -26.27 8.65
N THR A 1003 13.36 -27.17 8.01
CA THR A 1003 13.13 -27.13 6.56
C THR A 1003 12.45 -25.82 6.17
N CYS A 1004 11.46 -25.38 6.95
CA CYS A 1004 10.66 -24.19 6.70
C CYS A 1004 10.28 -23.40 7.97
N ALA A 1005 9.60 -22.25 7.79
CA ALA A 1005 9.38 -21.26 8.85
C ALA A 1005 8.67 -21.80 10.11
N HIS A 1006 7.63 -22.66 9.97
CA HIS A 1006 6.90 -23.14 11.15
C HIS A 1006 7.74 -24.07 12.04
N GLU A 1007 8.62 -24.90 11.47
CA GLU A 1007 9.55 -25.75 12.24
C GLU A 1007 10.56 -24.90 13.00
N TYR A 1008 11.08 -23.83 12.39
CA TYR A 1008 11.96 -22.88 13.08
C TYR A 1008 11.23 -22.22 14.25
N LEU A 1009 10.02 -21.71 14.03
CA LEU A 1009 9.22 -21.09 15.09
C LEU A 1009 8.85 -22.09 16.20
N ASN A 1010 8.46 -23.33 15.86
CA ASN A 1010 8.19 -24.40 16.81
C ASN A 1010 9.42 -24.71 17.67
N MET A 1011 10.58 -24.93 17.05
CA MET A 1011 11.84 -25.16 17.74
C MET A 1011 12.21 -23.97 18.65
N LYS A 1012 12.01 -22.73 18.19
CA LYS A 1012 12.31 -21.55 18.99
C LYS A 1012 11.31 -21.32 20.12
N LEU A 1013 10.02 -21.54 19.93
CA LEU A 1013 9.04 -21.51 21.01
C LEU A 1013 9.35 -22.55 22.10
N LYS A 1014 9.79 -23.76 21.72
CA LYS A 1014 10.24 -24.79 22.67
C LYS A 1014 11.44 -24.38 23.54
N GLU A 1015 12.25 -23.39 23.14
CA GLU A 1015 13.28 -22.79 24.02
C GLU A 1015 12.70 -21.96 25.17
N PHE A 1016 11.48 -21.44 25.04
CA PHE A 1016 10.91 -20.42 25.94
C PHE A 1016 9.78 -20.93 26.84
N CYS A 1017 9.23 -22.10 26.56
CA CYS A 1017 7.98 -22.55 27.20
C CYS A 1017 8.17 -23.39 28.48
N GLY A 1018 9.35 -23.99 28.70
CA GLY A 1018 9.56 -24.89 29.83
C GLY A 1018 8.52 -26.01 29.85
N ASN A 1019 7.73 -26.09 30.92
CA ASN A 1019 6.68 -27.10 31.09
C ASN A 1019 5.29 -26.64 30.54
N LYS A 1020 5.19 -25.50 29.84
CA LYS A 1020 3.93 -25.02 29.22
C LYS A 1020 3.75 -25.62 27.82
N ASP A 1021 2.51 -26.01 27.48
CA ASP A 1021 2.15 -26.41 26.11
C ASP A 1021 2.35 -25.25 25.12
N CYS A 1022 3.19 -25.50 24.10
CA CYS A 1022 3.49 -24.63 22.98
C CYS A 1022 3.40 -25.36 21.63
N SER A 1023 2.56 -26.40 21.53
CA SER A 1023 2.24 -27.15 20.30
C SER A 1023 1.60 -26.30 19.18
N CYS A 1024 1.31 -25.03 19.43
CA CYS A 1024 0.63 -24.09 18.52
C CYS A 1024 1.25 -23.93 17.13
N MET A 1025 2.55 -24.20 16.96
CA MET A 1025 3.29 -24.19 15.68
C MET A 1025 3.80 -25.58 15.27
N GLU A 1026 3.46 -26.63 16.00
CA GLU A 1026 4.10 -27.95 15.86
C GLU A 1026 3.71 -28.70 14.59
N LYS A 1027 2.48 -28.52 14.12
CA LYS A 1027 1.95 -29.18 12.93
C LYS A 1027 1.71 -28.15 11.82
N PRO A 1028 1.96 -28.51 10.54
CA PRO A 1028 1.57 -27.66 9.43
C PRO A 1028 0.04 -27.53 9.35
N SER A 1029 -0.44 -26.47 8.73
CA SER A 1029 -1.86 -26.24 8.50
C SER A 1029 -2.50 -27.37 7.69
N SER A 1030 -3.44 -28.10 8.30
CA SER A 1030 -4.26 -29.13 7.62
C SER A 1030 -5.31 -28.57 6.66
N GLN A 1031 -5.55 -27.25 6.66
CA GLN A 1031 -6.35 -26.60 5.62
C GLN A 1031 -5.65 -26.78 4.27
N LEU A 1032 -6.23 -27.61 3.40
CA LEU A 1032 -5.73 -27.90 2.06
C LEU A 1032 -5.40 -26.59 1.31
N PRO A 1033 -4.23 -26.50 0.66
CA PRO A 1033 -3.98 -25.46 -0.34
C PRO A 1033 -5.06 -25.52 -1.41
N LYS A 1034 -5.51 -24.37 -1.92
CA LYS A 1034 -6.20 -24.36 -3.23
C LYS A 1034 -5.17 -24.78 -4.27
N ILE A 1035 -5.30 -26.00 -4.78
CA ILE A 1035 -4.33 -26.60 -5.70
C ILE A 1035 -4.40 -25.85 -7.04
N THR A 1036 -3.48 -24.92 -7.24
CA THR A 1036 -3.04 -24.53 -8.59
C THR A 1036 -2.22 -25.70 -9.13
N SER A 1037 -2.85 -26.58 -9.90
CA SER A 1037 -2.15 -27.72 -10.51
C SER A 1037 -1.01 -27.20 -11.40
N PRO A 1038 0.22 -27.72 -11.27
CA PRO A 1038 1.26 -27.46 -12.26
C PRO A 1038 0.83 -28.09 -13.59
N LEU A 1039 1.11 -27.43 -14.72
CA LEU A 1039 1.13 -28.13 -15.99
C LEU A 1039 2.34 -29.07 -15.99
N THR A 1040 2.08 -30.37 -15.92
CA THR A 1040 3.08 -31.39 -16.27
C THR A 1040 3.40 -31.25 -17.76
N ILE A 1041 4.68 -31.28 -18.11
CA ILE A 1041 5.14 -31.21 -19.50
C ILE A 1041 4.92 -32.57 -20.17
N PHE A 1042 4.22 -32.58 -21.29
CA PHE A 1042 4.37 -33.49 -22.42
C PHE A 1042 3.94 -32.75 -23.69
#